data_AF-A0A7C4R8X2-F1
#
_entry.id   AF-A0A7C4R8X2-F1
#
_cell.length_a   1.000
_cell.length_b   1.000
_cell.length_c   1.000
_cell.angle_alpha   90.00
_cell.angle_beta   90.00
_cell.angle_gamma   90.00
#
_symmetry.space_group_name_H-M   'P 1'
#
loop_
_entity.id
_entity.type
_entity.pdbx_description
1 polymer ?
#
loop_
_entity_poly.entity_id
_entity_poly.type
_entity_poly.pdbx_seq_one_letter_code
_entity_poly.pdbx_strand_id
1 'polypeptide(L)'
;MKVKTLVMTAFAVFLLALIVSPVFAAAKTENLLIHIFLHPDPENQALEECTLDINDWPLAKEWIDRWALMPDKITLKDYVEMGMMEIDINNQKWPTGCPDHKFYTGTCLKCQRAVLFRKAVACLLDRDKIIRDVLKGYGYRLDVPIPPFQSAYMDMANYTASGIIYNYDKARAISFLEAAGFTDPDGNGIRNDPYTGKDMEPLIFYIRMDDPNRRRAGEMLAAELQIVGVPVKAIITERTVCFKNVMVLYNYHLYTGGWSLGIVPDQYHDLYSSYTYYGPTVGWSLNYPGFCNHEFDEWAKKVKYPATPEEAMEAAKVCGYLFLKYCAIIPMWSAKAVKAYKTGWEGVVNNAGYGIDNYYSFLNMYKEGDDTIDWGFKSDIEQLNVISSEWLWDWNVLGLIYESMVGTNPFNLAPTEGFIAERWEVSSWDASAFGGDPDATKITFYIRHGIKWHNVTGGIRRELTAHDVKFSFDYTYECGPGIAWNFPLIEALNSTKVVDAYTIEVYYKKKSAWAVMWAGGLPIINQDIWNNVAPENARQFDPVTADVNNNGIKDIMEDGCGAWMFVEYAMGSYVSLKADPEYYLSSSYIEERLSEMFHVGAGDVNGDGVVDIKDLGFMARALGTDKWNFPHGTGWNQYNEDCDFDGDGDVDLDDLVTVTINYGKTMG
;
A
#
# COMPACT_ATOMS: atom_id res chain seq x y z
N MET A 1 47.52 -55.70 34.51
CA MET A 1 48.28 -54.44 34.32
C MET A 1 48.69 -54.36 32.85
N LYS A 2 47.99 -53.60 31.99
CA LYS A 2 48.35 -52.23 31.49
C LYS A 2 49.85 -52.11 31.19
N VAL A 3 50.30 -51.75 29.98
CA VAL A 3 50.20 -50.44 29.29
C VAL A 3 50.45 -50.66 27.77
N LYS A 4 49.48 -50.40 26.88
CA LYS A 4 49.29 -49.22 25.99
C LYS A 4 50.50 -48.85 25.09
N THR A 5 50.39 -49.15 23.80
CA THR A 5 51.16 -48.54 22.70
C THR A 5 50.16 -47.84 21.77
N LEU A 6 50.32 -46.54 21.59
CA LEU A 6 49.52 -45.69 20.73
C LEU A 6 50.11 -45.76 19.31
N VAL A 7 49.34 -46.23 18.33
CA VAL A 7 49.69 -46.14 16.91
C VAL A 7 48.64 -45.26 16.24
N MET A 8 49.05 -44.05 15.87
CA MET A 8 48.29 -43.16 14.98
C MET A 8 48.25 -43.79 13.59
N THR A 9 47.04 -44.08 13.10
CA THR A 9 46.81 -44.46 11.71
C THR A 9 46.04 -43.32 11.06
N ALA A 10 46.66 -42.65 10.09
CA ALA A 10 46.06 -41.58 9.30
C ALA A 10 45.02 -42.18 8.33
N PHE A 11 43.76 -41.78 8.48
CA PHE A 11 42.72 -42.01 7.48
C PHE A 11 42.64 -40.78 6.57
N ALA A 12 42.98 -40.96 5.29
CA ALA A 12 42.72 -39.98 4.26
C ALA A 12 41.22 -40.01 3.93
N VAL A 13 40.49 -38.94 4.29
CA VAL A 13 39.12 -38.70 3.84
C VAL A 13 39.21 -37.91 2.55
N PHE A 14 38.79 -38.53 1.44
CA PHE A 14 38.50 -37.82 0.20
C PHE A 14 37.27 -36.93 0.44
N LEU A 15 37.47 -35.62 0.59
CA LEU A 15 36.40 -34.65 0.46
C LEU A 15 36.02 -34.60 -1.04
N LEU A 16 34.96 -35.31 -1.43
CA LEU A 16 34.18 -34.87 -2.57
C LEU A 16 33.51 -33.57 -2.13
N ALA A 17 34.03 -32.44 -2.62
CA ALA A 17 33.26 -31.22 -2.66
C ALA A 17 32.05 -31.49 -3.56
N LEU A 18 30.93 -31.88 -2.96
CA LEU A 18 29.63 -31.58 -3.53
C LEU A 18 29.60 -30.06 -3.63
N ILE A 19 29.89 -29.54 -4.82
CA ILE A 19 29.40 -28.23 -5.22
C ILE A 19 27.89 -28.42 -5.23
N VAL A 20 27.26 -28.20 -4.07
CA VAL A 20 25.85 -27.84 -4.05
C VAL A 20 25.84 -26.49 -4.72
N SER A 21 25.58 -26.47 -6.03
CA SER A 21 25.11 -25.25 -6.66
C SER A 21 23.95 -24.79 -5.78
N PRO A 22 23.98 -23.58 -5.21
CA PRO A 22 22.85 -23.12 -4.45
C PRO A 22 21.66 -23.17 -5.41
N VAL A 23 20.55 -23.75 -4.98
CA VAL A 23 19.31 -23.74 -5.75
C VAL A 23 18.82 -22.30 -5.66
N PHE A 24 19.35 -21.44 -6.53
CA PHE A 24 18.90 -20.08 -6.76
C PHE A 24 17.70 -20.17 -7.71
N ALA A 25 16.69 -19.33 -7.44
CA ALA A 25 15.30 -19.30 -7.92
C ALA A 25 14.31 -19.56 -6.77
N ALA A 26 13.63 -18.50 -6.33
CA ALA A 26 12.56 -18.58 -5.34
C ALA A 26 11.23 -18.95 -5.99
N ALA A 27 10.92 -18.34 -7.14
CA ALA A 27 9.70 -18.58 -7.91
C ALA A 27 9.62 -20.05 -8.36
N LYS A 28 8.59 -20.77 -7.90
CA LYS A 28 8.39 -22.18 -8.24
C LYS A 28 7.83 -22.42 -9.64
N THR A 29 7.15 -21.42 -10.21
CA THR A 29 6.61 -21.46 -11.56
C THR A 29 7.48 -20.60 -12.49
N GLU A 30 7.75 -21.09 -13.70
CA GLU A 30 8.74 -20.48 -14.60
C GLU A 30 8.23 -19.19 -15.26
N ASN A 31 6.95 -19.14 -15.63
CA ASN A 31 6.36 -18.03 -16.37
C ASN A 31 5.19 -17.42 -15.60
N LEU A 32 4.99 -16.12 -15.79
CA LEU A 32 3.82 -15.38 -15.32
C LEU A 32 3.28 -14.57 -16.48
N LEU A 33 2.06 -14.92 -16.92
CA LEU A 33 1.36 -14.25 -18.00
C LEU A 33 0.19 -13.46 -17.43
N ILE A 34 0.27 -12.15 -17.54
CA ILE A 34 -0.73 -11.21 -17.03
C ILE A 34 -1.65 -10.81 -18.18
N HIS A 35 -2.91 -11.20 -18.14
CA HIS A 35 -3.93 -10.95 -19.18
C HIS A 35 -4.74 -9.70 -18.85
N ILE A 36 -4.88 -8.80 -19.82
CA ILE A 36 -5.58 -7.52 -19.63
C ILE A 36 -7.03 -7.62 -20.11
N PHE A 37 -8.00 -7.53 -19.19
CA PHE A 37 -9.43 -7.68 -19.48
C PHE A 37 -10.21 -6.35 -19.52
N LEU A 38 -9.65 -5.26 -18.97
CA LEU A 38 -10.26 -3.93 -18.86
C LEU A 38 -11.60 -3.87 -18.09
N HIS A 39 -12.08 -4.99 -17.55
CA HIS A 39 -13.25 -5.08 -16.69
C HIS A 39 -13.22 -6.39 -15.86
N PRO A 40 -13.74 -6.40 -14.61
CA PRO A 40 -13.72 -7.61 -13.77
C PRO A 40 -14.53 -8.79 -14.30
N ASP A 41 -15.69 -8.54 -14.95
CA ASP A 41 -16.57 -9.65 -15.37
C ASP A 41 -15.95 -10.57 -16.45
N PRO A 42 -15.33 -10.07 -17.53
CA PRO A 42 -14.59 -10.90 -18.48
C PRO A 42 -13.43 -11.69 -17.84
N GLU A 43 -12.70 -11.05 -16.91
CA GLU A 43 -11.62 -11.69 -16.15
C GLU A 43 -12.15 -12.87 -15.32
N ASN A 44 -13.21 -12.64 -14.55
CA ASN A 44 -13.84 -13.68 -13.73
C ASN A 44 -14.43 -14.80 -14.60
N GLN A 45 -15.00 -14.46 -15.76
CA GLN A 45 -15.47 -15.47 -16.71
C GLN A 45 -14.33 -16.39 -17.19
N ALA A 46 -13.14 -15.83 -17.48
CA ALA A 46 -11.96 -16.61 -17.86
C ALA A 46 -11.47 -17.54 -16.72
N LEU A 47 -11.58 -17.10 -15.46
CA LEU A 47 -11.28 -17.94 -14.29
C LEU A 47 -12.26 -19.12 -14.17
N GLU A 48 -13.56 -18.87 -14.36
CA GLU A 48 -14.59 -19.92 -14.35
C GLU A 48 -14.41 -20.93 -15.49
N GLU A 49 -13.97 -20.47 -16.66
CA GLU A 49 -13.62 -21.29 -17.82
C GLU A 49 -12.26 -21.99 -17.70
N CYS A 50 -11.53 -21.73 -16.60
CA CYS A 50 -10.22 -22.30 -16.29
C CYS A 50 -9.11 -21.94 -17.30
N THR A 51 -9.28 -20.85 -18.05
CA THR A 51 -8.25 -20.24 -18.92
C THR A 51 -7.46 -19.13 -18.22
N LEU A 52 -7.82 -18.84 -16.97
CA LEU A 52 -7.12 -17.98 -16.03
C LEU A 52 -6.95 -18.76 -14.73
N ASP A 53 -5.91 -18.45 -13.95
CA ASP A 53 -5.62 -19.13 -12.69
C ASP A 53 -5.92 -18.27 -11.46
N ILE A 54 -5.76 -16.95 -11.55
CA ILE A 54 -5.93 -16.03 -10.42
C ILE A 54 -6.42 -14.66 -10.88
N ASN A 55 -7.26 -14.01 -10.08
CA ASN A 55 -7.81 -12.69 -10.36
C ASN A 55 -7.12 -11.57 -9.54
N ASP A 56 -7.12 -10.32 -10.02
CA ASP A 56 -6.46 -9.19 -9.35
C ASP A 56 -7.38 -8.31 -8.50
N TRP A 57 -8.71 -8.43 -8.67
CA TRP A 57 -9.64 -7.47 -8.09
C TRP A 57 -10.70 -8.13 -7.20
N PRO A 58 -11.15 -7.43 -6.13
CA PRO A 58 -12.25 -7.92 -5.29
C PRO A 58 -13.50 -8.25 -6.10
N LEU A 59 -14.04 -9.44 -5.86
CA LEU A 59 -15.21 -9.98 -6.53
C LEU A 59 -16.49 -9.25 -6.15
N ALA A 60 -17.39 -9.13 -7.13
CA ALA A 60 -18.78 -8.79 -6.86
C ALA A 60 -19.49 -9.98 -6.19
N LYS A 61 -20.55 -9.69 -5.41
CA LYS A 61 -21.30 -10.71 -4.66
C LYS A 61 -21.83 -11.84 -5.54
N GLU A 62 -22.23 -11.52 -6.75
CA GLU A 62 -22.78 -12.49 -7.71
C GLU A 62 -21.76 -13.59 -8.06
N TRP A 63 -20.47 -13.24 -8.16
CA TRP A 63 -19.37 -14.20 -8.37
C TRP A 63 -19.08 -15.01 -7.10
N ILE A 64 -19.07 -14.35 -5.94
CA ILE A 64 -18.85 -15.00 -4.64
C ILE A 64 -19.92 -16.07 -4.38
N ASP A 65 -21.21 -15.71 -4.51
CA ASP A 65 -22.33 -16.64 -4.31
C ASP A 65 -22.26 -17.82 -5.27
N ARG A 66 -21.84 -17.57 -6.51
CA ARG A 66 -21.71 -18.60 -7.55
C ARG A 66 -20.58 -19.58 -7.25
N TRP A 67 -19.39 -19.07 -6.96
CA TRP A 67 -18.18 -19.89 -6.78
C TRP A 67 -18.10 -20.54 -5.41
N ALA A 68 -18.79 -20.03 -4.39
CA ALA A 68 -18.97 -20.72 -3.12
C ALA A 68 -19.66 -22.09 -3.27
N LEU A 69 -20.39 -22.31 -4.37
CA LEU A 69 -21.02 -23.59 -4.72
C LEU A 69 -20.11 -24.51 -5.56
N MET A 70 -18.87 -24.10 -5.85
CA MET A 70 -17.93 -24.82 -6.72
C MET A 70 -16.50 -24.91 -6.13
N PRO A 71 -16.32 -25.28 -4.84
CA PRO A 71 -15.01 -25.24 -4.19
C PRO A 71 -13.96 -26.18 -4.81
N ASP A 72 -14.39 -27.25 -5.48
CA ASP A 72 -13.50 -28.18 -6.18
C ASP A 72 -12.89 -27.58 -7.46
N LYS A 73 -13.39 -26.42 -7.92
CA LYS A 73 -12.92 -25.72 -9.13
C LYS A 73 -12.29 -24.37 -8.83
N ILE A 74 -12.87 -23.62 -7.90
CA ILE A 74 -12.42 -22.27 -7.56
C ILE A 74 -12.32 -22.15 -6.04
N THR A 75 -11.16 -21.71 -5.57
CA THR A 75 -10.92 -21.38 -4.18
C THR A 75 -11.17 -19.89 -3.97
N LEU A 76 -12.02 -19.57 -2.99
CA LEU A 76 -12.27 -18.20 -2.54
C LEU A 76 -11.43 -17.89 -1.30
N LYS A 77 -10.83 -16.69 -1.25
CA LYS A 77 -10.13 -16.18 -0.07
C LYS A 77 -10.59 -14.76 0.21
N ASP A 78 -11.05 -14.54 1.44
CA ASP A 78 -11.41 -13.21 1.94
C ASP A 78 -10.22 -12.51 2.59
N TYR A 79 -10.25 -11.18 2.55
CA TYR A 79 -9.30 -10.33 3.24
C TYR A 79 -9.92 -8.95 3.53
N VAL A 80 -9.30 -8.22 4.46
CA VAL A 80 -9.66 -6.83 4.78
C VAL A 80 -8.79 -5.92 3.95
N GLU A 81 -9.38 -5.18 3.00
CA GLU A 81 -8.64 -4.32 2.07
C GLU A 81 -8.06 -3.08 2.77
N MET A 82 -6.80 -2.75 2.48
CA MET A 82 -6.17 -1.51 2.97
C MET A 82 -6.49 -0.30 2.10
N GLY A 83 -6.91 -0.50 0.86
CA GLY A 83 -7.39 0.57 0.02
C GLY A 83 -8.69 1.22 0.51
N MET A 84 -8.90 2.47 0.09
CA MET A 84 -10.13 3.22 0.33
C MET A 84 -10.64 3.90 -0.94
N MET A 85 -11.96 4.10 -0.99
CA MET A 85 -12.63 4.89 -2.01
C MET A 85 -13.22 6.14 -1.38
N GLU A 86 -13.16 7.27 -2.09
CA GLU A 86 -13.56 8.57 -1.56
C GLU A 86 -14.19 9.50 -2.61
N ILE A 87 -14.88 10.55 -2.14
CA ILE A 87 -15.15 11.72 -2.95
C ILE A 87 -14.11 12.77 -2.60
N ASP A 88 -13.16 12.96 -3.51
CA ASP A 88 -12.22 14.05 -3.46
C ASP A 88 -12.93 15.37 -3.69
N ILE A 89 -12.52 16.38 -2.93
CA ILE A 89 -13.07 17.72 -3.02
C ILE A 89 -11.93 18.70 -3.27
N ASN A 90 -12.07 19.53 -4.30
CA ASN A 90 -11.13 20.63 -4.52
C ASN A 90 -11.37 21.75 -3.50
N ASN A 91 -10.48 21.83 -2.50
CA ASN A 91 -10.52 22.81 -1.41
C ASN A 91 -10.01 24.21 -1.82
N GLN A 92 -9.53 24.36 -3.06
CA GLN A 92 -8.98 25.60 -3.61
C GLN A 92 -9.91 26.25 -4.65
N LYS A 93 -11.04 25.61 -4.99
CA LYS A 93 -11.99 26.09 -6.01
C LYS A 93 -13.37 26.38 -5.43
N TRP A 94 -13.90 27.57 -5.66
CA TRP A 94 -15.27 27.92 -5.25
C TRP A 94 -16.32 27.08 -6.02
N PRO A 95 -17.39 26.56 -5.39
CA PRO A 95 -17.83 26.76 -4.00
C PRO A 95 -17.32 25.72 -2.99
N THR A 96 -16.58 24.71 -3.43
CA THR A 96 -16.02 23.67 -2.55
C THR A 96 -14.80 24.14 -1.75
N GLY A 97 -14.24 25.29 -2.10
CA GLY A 97 -12.99 25.84 -1.59
C GLY A 97 -12.93 27.37 -1.68
N CYS A 98 -11.83 27.96 -1.23
CA CYS A 98 -11.62 29.41 -1.27
C CYS A 98 -10.42 29.77 -2.17
N PRO A 99 -10.65 30.32 -3.38
CA PRO A 99 -9.54 30.72 -4.25
C PRO A 99 -8.78 31.96 -3.74
N ASP A 100 -9.33 32.68 -2.77
CA ASP A 100 -8.73 33.90 -2.22
C ASP A 100 -7.65 33.58 -1.15
N HIS A 101 -7.68 32.38 -0.57
CA HIS A 101 -6.76 31.97 0.50
C HIS A 101 -6.33 30.52 0.31
N LYS A 102 -5.02 30.30 0.13
CA LYS A 102 -4.45 28.94 0.12
C LYS A 102 -4.81 28.20 1.41
N PHE A 103 -4.54 28.81 2.56
CA PHE A 103 -4.84 28.25 3.87
C PHE A 103 -6.21 28.67 4.37
N TYR A 104 -6.96 27.75 4.98
CA TYR A 104 -8.20 28.09 5.65
C TYR A 104 -7.97 29.14 6.75
N THR A 105 -8.82 30.17 6.77
CA THR A 105 -8.88 31.14 7.86
C THR A 105 -10.32 31.34 8.32
N GLY A 106 -10.52 31.29 9.63
CA GLY A 106 -11.81 31.54 10.26
C GLY A 106 -12.31 32.97 10.13
N THR A 107 -11.50 33.93 9.66
CA THR A 107 -11.93 35.32 9.44
C THR A 107 -12.48 35.57 8.03
N CYS A 108 -12.23 34.66 7.07
CA CYS A 108 -12.76 34.80 5.71
C CYS A 108 -14.13 34.16 5.60
N LEU A 109 -15.15 34.96 5.29
CA LEU A 109 -16.52 34.47 5.07
C LEU A 109 -16.59 33.45 3.93
N LYS A 110 -15.78 33.61 2.87
CA LYS A 110 -15.74 32.65 1.75
C LYS A 110 -15.21 31.28 2.21
N CYS A 111 -14.16 31.25 3.04
CA CYS A 111 -13.66 30.02 3.66
C CYS A 111 -14.73 29.33 4.51
N GLN A 112 -15.45 30.08 5.36
CA GLN A 112 -16.52 29.54 6.20
C GLN A 112 -17.66 28.93 5.37
N ARG A 113 -18.10 29.64 4.31
CA ARG A 113 -19.16 29.17 3.40
C ARG A 113 -18.74 27.93 2.63
N ALA A 114 -17.50 27.86 2.16
CA ALA A 114 -16.98 26.68 1.46
C ALA A 114 -16.98 25.44 2.37
N VAL A 115 -16.57 25.58 3.64
CA VAL A 115 -16.65 24.48 4.62
C VAL A 115 -18.09 24.00 4.80
N LEU A 116 -19.05 24.92 4.96
CA LEU A 116 -20.47 24.56 5.08
C LEU A 116 -20.99 23.87 3.81
N PHE A 117 -20.57 24.32 2.63
CA PHE A 117 -20.91 23.68 1.35
C PHE A 117 -20.41 22.24 1.29
N ARG A 118 -19.16 21.97 1.69
CA ARG A 118 -18.62 20.60 1.75
C ARG A 118 -19.37 19.72 2.74
N LYS A 119 -19.74 20.25 3.92
CA LYS A 119 -20.58 19.53 4.89
C LYS A 119 -21.95 19.18 4.32
N ALA A 120 -22.55 20.06 3.51
CA ALA A 120 -23.79 19.74 2.81
C ALA A 120 -23.60 18.56 1.84
N VAL A 121 -22.53 18.58 1.03
CA VAL A 121 -22.21 17.50 0.09
C VAL A 121 -22.00 16.17 0.85
N ALA A 122 -21.31 16.19 1.99
CA ALA A 122 -21.12 15.01 2.84
C ALA A 122 -22.43 14.43 3.37
N CYS A 123 -23.39 15.28 3.76
CA CYS A 123 -24.73 14.87 4.18
C CYS A 123 -25.62 14.35 3.04
N LEU A 124 -25.24 14.56 1.77
CA LEU A 124 -25.97 14.03 0.61
C LEU A 124 -25.41 12.67 0.13
N LEU A 125 -24.23 12.27 0.59
CA LEU A 125 -23.66 10.98 0.24
C LEU A 125 -24.18 9.86 1.15
N ASP A 126 -25.12 9.05 0.63
CA ASP A 126 -25.67 7.89 1.33
C ASP A 126 -24.74 6.68 1.26
N ARG A 127 -23.71 6.67 2.13
CA ARG A 127 -22.72 5.58 2.27
C ARG A 127 -23.37 4.25 2.59
N ASP A 128 -24.37 4.23 3.46
CA ASP A 128 -25.04 2.99 3.87
C ASP A 128 -25.82 2.39 2.70
N LYS A 129 -26.46 3.24 1.88
CA LYS A 129 -27.09 2.81 0.62
C LYS A 129 -26.09 2.35 -0.42
N ILE A 130 -24.93 3.00 -0.55
CA ILE A 130 -23.85 2.52 -1.43
C ILE A 130 -23.43 1.11 -1.02
N ILE A 131 -23.13 0.89 0.27
CA ILE A 131 -22.70 -0.42 0.77
C ILE A 131 -23.78 -1.47 0.56
N ARG A 132 -25.05 -1.16 0.84
CA ARG A 132 -26.15 -2.12 0.73
C ARG A 132 -26.55 -2.41 -0.71
N ASP A 133 -26.74 -1.37 -1.53
CA ASP A 133 -27.38 -1.50 -2.84
C ASP A 133 -26.36 -1.69 -3.96
N VAL A 134 -25.16 -1.11 -3.83
CA VAL A 134 -24.06 -1.20 -4.82
C VAL A 134 -23.12 -2.34 -4.46
N LEU A 135 -22.53 -2.31 -3.26
CA LEU A 135 -21.54 -3.31 -2.83
C LEU A 135 -22.15 -4.59 -2.24
N LYS A 136 -23.49 -4.63 -2.09
CA LYS A 136 -24.23 -5.79 -1.54
C LYS A 136 -23.71 -6.28 -0.18
N GLY A 137 -23.20 -5.37 0.65
CA GLY A 137 -22.65 -5.66 1.98
C GLY A 137 -21.13 -5.85 2.02
N TYR A 138 -20.45 -5.92 0.86
CA TYR A 138 -19.00 -6.14 0.74
C TYR A 138 -18.17 -4.85 0.82
N GLY A 139 -18.57 -3.93 1.72
CA GLY A 139 -17.81 -2.73 2.05
C GLY A 139 -17.82 -2.45 3.55
N TYR A 140 -16.68 -2.01 4.06
CA TYR A 140 -16.56 -1.34 5.35
C TYR A 140 -16.81 0.15 5.15
N ARG A 141 -17.77 0.71 5.89
CA ARG A 141 -18.05 2.15 5.85
C ARG A 141 -16.86 2.93 6.40
N LEU A 142 -16.48 4.00 5.70
CA LEU A 142 -15.47 4.95 6.17
C LEU A 142 -16.08 6.33 6.39
N ASP A 143 -15.83 6.91 7.56
CA ASP A 143 -16.17 8.30 7.90
C ASP A 143 -14.93 9.21 7.95
N VAL A 144 -13.76 8.62 8.19
CA VAL A 144 -12.42 9.23 8.15
C VAL A 144 -11.52 8.43 7.20
N PRO A 145 -10.42 8.99 6.67
CA PRO A 145 -9.52 8.29 5.75
C PRO A 145 -8.62 7.27 6.48
N ILE A 146 -9.25 6.36 7.22
CA ILE A 146 -8.61 5.30 8.01
C ILE A 146 -9.35 3.98 7.70
N PRO A 147 -8.73 3.04 6.98
CA PRO A 147 -9.32 1.74 6.70
C PRO A 147 -9.40 0.90 8.00
N PRO A 148 -10.19 -0.20 8.02
CA PRO A 148 -10.39 -1.00 9.23
C PRO A 148 -9.08 -1.51 9.85
N PHE A 149 -8.09 -1.85 9.02
CA PHE A 149 -6.78 -2.31 9.49
C PHE A 149 -6.08 -1.28 10.37
N GLN A 150 -6.33 0.02 10.15
CA GLN A 150 -5.76 1.11 10.92
C GLN A 150 -6.69 1.61 12.06
N SER A 151 -7.67 0.81 12.49
CA SER A 151 -8.71 1.29 13.42
C SER A 151 -8.22 1.80 14.79
N ALA A 152 -7.02 1.42 15.22
CA ALA A 152 -6.41 1.95 16.44
C ALA A 152 -6.15 3.48 16.35
N TYR A 153 -5.99 4.00 15.14
CA TYR A 153 -5.65 5.41 14.84
C TYR A 153 -6.87 6.33 14.75
N MET A 154 -8.09 5.84 15.02
CA MET A 154 -9.32 6.65 15.01
C MET A 154 -9.99 6.72 16.39
N ASP A 155 -10.74 7.80 16.62
CA ASP A 155 -11.53 8.03 17.85
C ASP A 155 -13.01 8.29 17.50
N MET A 156 -13.65 7.26 16.95
CA MET A 156 -15.05 7.35 16.50
C MET A 156 -16.03 7.73 17.61
N ALA A 157 -15.74 7.36 18.86
CA ALA A 157 -16.56 7.72 20.01
C ALA A 157 -16.58 9.24 20.21
N ASN A 158 -15.40 9.87 20.23
CA ASN A 158 -15.29 11.33 20.35
C ASN A 158 -15.86 12.06 19.11
N TYR A 159 -15.61 11.56 17.91
CA TYR A 159 -16.14 12.16 16.68
C TYR A 159 -17.68 12.15 16.67
N THR A 160 -18.27 11.03 17.12
CA THR A 160 -19.72 10.88 17.26
C THR A 160 -20.27 11.82 18.32
N ALA A 161 -19.66 11.87 19.51
CA ALA A 161 -20.05 12.77 20.59
C ALA A 161 -19.98 14.25 20.19
N SER A 162 -19.05 14.60 19.29
CA SER A 162 -18.88 15.94 18.75
C SER A 162 -19.91 16.31 17.67
N GLY A 163 -20.73 15.37 17.20
CA GLY A 163 -21.79 15.62 16.20
C GLY A 163 -21.26 15.95 14.79
N ILE A 164 -19.99 15.63 14.52
CA ILE A 164 -19.30 15.94 13.25
C ILE A 164 -19.26 14.76 12.28
N ILE A 165 -19.99 13.68 12.58
CA ILE A 165 -20.28 12.62 11.62
C ILE A 165 -21.40 13.08 10.68
N TYR A 166 -21.17 12.95 9.38
CA TYR A 166 -22.10 13.37 8.31
C TYR A 166 -22.79 12.16 7.72
N ASN A 167 -23.76 11.62 8.46
CA ASN A 167 -24.73 10.65 7.94
C ASN A 167 -25.60 11.30 6.85
N TYR A 168 -26.18 10.47 5.98
CA TYR A 168 -27.15 10.93 4.99
C TYR A 168 -28.34 11.62 5.66
N ASP A 169 -28.48 12.91 5.39
CA ASP A 169 -29.53 13.76 5.93
C ASP A 169 -29.72 14.96 5.00
N LYS A 170 -30.73 14.86 4.13
CA LYS A 170 -31.07 15.89 3.16
C LYS A 170 -31.48 17.21 3.81
N ALA A 171 -32.16 17.16 4.96
CA ALA A 171 -32.58 18.38 5.65
C ALA A 171 -31.38 19.12 6.25
N ARG A 172 -30.42 18.36 6.82
CA ARG A 172 -29.15 18.91 7.30
C ARG A 172 -28.29 19.45 6.17
N ALA A 173 -28.29 18.80 5.01
CA ALA A 173 -27.59 19.31 3.83
C ALA A 173 -28.17 20.67 3.38
N ILE A 174 -29.51 20.78 3.30
CA ILE A 174 -30.19 22.03 2.96
C ILE A 174 -29.87 23.13 3.96
N SER A 175 -29.89 22.85 5.27
CA SER A 175 -29.58 23.85 6.29
C SER A 175 -28.13 24.35 6.20
N PHE A 176 -27.18 23.49 5.86
CA PHE A 176 -25.80 23.91 5.59
C PHE A 176 -25.68 24.78 4.33
N LEU A 177 -26.39 24.45 3.24
CA LEU A 177 -26.42 25.27 2.02
C LEU A 177 -27.00 26.67 2.30
N GLU A 178 -28.11 26.73 3.03
CA GLU A 178 -28.73 28.00 3.42
C GLU A 178 -27.83 28.83 4.34
N ALA A 179 -27.20 28.21 5.33
CA ALA A 179 -26.23 28.88 6.21
C ALA A 179 -24.99 29.37 5.44
N ALA A 180 -24.60 28.66 4.38
CA ALA A 180 -23.56 29.11 3.45
C ALA A 180 -24.04 30.23 2.50
N GLY A 181 -25.34 30.54 2.47
CA GLY A 181 -25.95 31.57 1.64
C GLY A 181 -26.42 31.10 0.26
N PHE A 182 -26.29 29.80 -0.06
CA PHE A 182 -26.82 29.24 -1.29
C PHE A 182 -28.32 28.99 -1.10
N THR A 183 -29.15 29.93 -1.52
CA THR A 183 -30.62 29.85 -1.45
C THR A 183 -31.22 29.95 -2.85
N ASP A 184 -32.49 29.56 -3.03
CA ASP A 184 -33.24 29.72 -4.28
C ASP A 184 -34.32 30.80 -4.08
N PRO A 185 -33.98 32.10 -4.15
CA PRO A 185 -34.90 33.20 -3.90
C PRO A 185 -35.92 33.43 -5.03
N ASP A 186 -35.64 32.98 -6.25
CA ASP A 186 -36.54 33.17 -7.40
C ASP A 186 -37.43 31.94 -7.68
N GLY A 187 -37.17 30.82 -7.00
CA GLY A 187 -37.95 29.59 -7.05
C GLY A 187 -37.74 28.80 -8.34
N ASN A 188 -36.62 29.01 -9.04
CA ASN A 188 -36.35 28.37 -10.33
C ASN A 188 -35.81 26.93 -10.18
N GLY A 189 -35.58 26.47 -8.94
CA GLY A 189 -35.09 25.14 -8.62
C GLY A 189 -33.56 25.04 -8.59
N ILE A 190 -32.84 26.13 -8.86
CA ILE A 190 -31.39 26.25 -8.83
C ILE A 190 -31.03 27.25 -7.73
N ARG A 191 -30.09 26.87 -6.85
CA ARG A 191 -29.61 27.79 -5.82
C ARG A 191 -28.75 28.88 -6.47
N ASN A 192 -28.84 30.09 -5.93
CA ASN A 192 -28.04 31.22 -6.34
C ASN A 192 -26.70 31.23 -5.58
N ASP A 193 -25.64 31.63 -6.28
CA ASP A 193 -24.35 31.90 -5.67
C ASP A 193 -24.43 33.15 -4.78
N PRO A 194 -24.03 33.07 -3.51
CA PRO A 194 -24.17 34.16 -2.56
C PRO A 194 -23.25 35.37 -2.82
N TYR A 195 -22.33 35.28 -3.78
CA TYR A 195 -21.47 36.39 -4.21
C TYR A 195 -21.97 37.04 -5.50
N THR A 196 -22.56 36.28 -6.42
CA THR A 196 -23.03 36.83 -7.70
C THR A 196 -24.52 37.18 -7.68
N GLY A 197 -25.30 36.56 -6.79
CA GLY A 197 -26.76 36.66 -6.73
C GLY A 197 -27.48 35.97 -7.89
N LYS A 198 -26.76 35.28 -8.78
CA LYS A 198 -27.30 34.52 -9.92
C LYS A 198 -27.28 33.03 -9.61
N ASP A 199 -27.99 32.24 -10.40
CA ASP A 199 -27.91 30.78 -10.40
C ASP A 199 -26.45 30.29 -10.32
N MET A 200 -26.23 29.27 -9.52
CA MET A 200 -24.94 28.61 -9.41
C MET A 200 -24.50 28.06 -10.77
N GLU A 201 -23.21 28.22 -11.07
CA GLU A 201 -22.60 27.47 -12.16
C GLU A 201 -22.50 25.98 -11.80
N PRO A 202 -22.66 25.05 -12.78
CA PRO A 202 -22.59 23.62 -12.50
C PRO A 202 -21.25 23.18 -11.92
N LEU A 203 -21.31 22.37 -10.85
CA LEU A 203 -20.14 21.69 -10.33
C LEU A 203 -19.58 20.72 -11.38
N ILE A 204 -18.34 20.92 -11.81
CA ILE A 204 -17.55 19.91 -12.52
C ILE A 204 -17.27 18.72 -11.60
N PHE A 205 -17.88 17.57 -11.89
CA PHE A 205 -17.71 16.33 -11.14
C PHE A 205 -17.17 15.23 -12.05
N TYR A 206 -15.91 14.83 -11.87
CA TYR A 206 -15.32 13.69 -12.57
C TYR A 206 -15.69 12.37 -11.89
N ILE A 207 -16.13 11.40 -12.67
CA ILE A 207 -16.57 10.10 -12.20
C ILE A 207 -15.83 9.03 -13.00
N ARG A 208 -15.17 8.09 -12.31
CA ARG A 208 -14.40 7.00 -12.94
C ARG A 208 -15.34 6.08 -13.71
N MET A 209 -15.13 5.94 -15.01
CA MET A 209 -15.95 5.09 -15.87
C MET A 209 -15.61 3.60 -15.73
N ASP A 210 -14.33 3.31 -15.53
CA ASP A 210 -13.72 1.98 -15.48
C ASP A 210 -13.99 1.22 -14.16
N ASP A 211 -14.48 1.91 -13.14
CA ASP A 211 -14.87 1.29 -11.86
C ASP A 211 -16.40 1.41 -11.67
N PRO A 212 -17.15 0.29 -11.80
CA PRO A 212 -18.61 0.33 -11.75
C PRO A 212 -19.15 0.78 -10.38
N ASN A 213 -18.44 0.49 -9.28
CA ASN A 213 -18.85 0.85 -7.94
C ASN A 213 -18.65 2.35 -7.68
N ARG A 214 -17.49 2.90 -8.04
CA ARG A 214 -17.19 4.34 -7.97
C ARG A 214 -18.11 5.12 -8.88
N ARG A 215 -18.34 4.63 -10.11
CA ARG A 215 -19.29 5.23 -11.05
C ARG A 215 -20.67 5.37 -10.42
N ARG A 216 -21.19 4.27 -9.85
CA ARG A 216 -22.53 4.26 -9.26
C ARG A 216 -22.65 5.21 -8.06
N ALA A 217 -21.63 5.24 -7.20
CA ALA A 217 -21.57 6.18 -6.08
C ALA A 217 -21.58 7.65 -6.54
N GLY A 218 -20.78 7.98 -7.56
CA GLY A 218 -20.73 9.32 -8.16
C GLY A 218 -22.06 9.76 -8.79
N GLU A 219 -22.70 8.88 -9.56
CA GLU A 219 -24.01 9.12 -10.15
C GLU A 219 -25.09 9.35 -9.07
N MET A 220 -25.06 8.58 -7.99
CA MET A 220 -25.98 8.75 -6.85
C MET A 220 -25.80 10.12 -6.18
N LEU A 221 -24.56 10.54 -5.90
CA LEU A 221 -24.29 11.86 -5.32
C LEU A 221 -24.68 13.00 -6.26
N ALA A 222 -24.39 12.87 -7.56
CA ALA A 222 -24.76 13.88 -8.55
C ALA A 222 -26.29 14.09 -8.62
N ALA A 223 -27.07 13.01 -8.52
CA ALA A 223 -28.53 13.09 -8.46
C ALA A 223 -29.02 13.79 -7.18
N GLU A 224 -28.45 13.48 -6.01
CA GLU A 224 -28.83 14.12 -4.75
C GLU A 224 -28.49 15.62 -4.73
N LEU A 225 -27.34 16.01 -5.30
CA LEU A 225 -26.97 17.43 -5.48
C LEU A 225 -28.00 18.17 -6.35
N GLN A 226 -28.39 17.59 -7.48
CA GLN A 226 -29.41 18.19 -8.36
C GLN A 226 -30.77 18.32 -7.66
N ILE A 227 -31.18 17.33 -6.86
CA ILE A 227 -32.45 17.38 -6.10
C ILE A 227 -32.49 18.56 -5.13
N VAL A 228 -31.36 18.95 -4.54
CA VAL A 228 -31.29 20.10 -3.63
C VAL A 228 -30.98 21.42 -4.33
N GLY A 229 -31.03 21.46 -5.66
CA GLY A 229 -30.82 22.67 -6.47
C GLY A 229 -29.36 23.06 -6.64
N VAL A 230 -28.40 22.13 -6.45
CA VAL A 230 -27.00 22.32 -6.79
C VAL A 230 -26.75 21.74 -8.18
N PRO A 231 -26.50 22.56 -9.22
CA PRO A 231 -26.29 22.06 -10.57
C PRO A 231 -24.96 21.31 -10.68
N VAL A 232 -24.93 20.23 -11.44
CA VAL A 232 -23.75 19.36 -11.60
C VAL A 232 -23.52 19.02 -13.07
N LYS A 233 -22.30 19.25 -13.55
CA LYS A 233 -21.76 18.70 -14.79
C LYS A 233 -21.00 17.42 -14.47
N ALA A 234 -21.70 16.29 -14.49
CA ALA A 234 -21.11 14.97 -14.31
C ALA A 234 -20.34 14.54 -15.57
N ILE A 235 -19.05 14.26 -15.42
CA ILE A 235 -18.15 13.82 -16.49
C ILE A 235 -17.70 12.40 -16.16
N ILE A 236 -18.37 11.42 -16.77
CA ILE A 236 -18.04 9.99 -16.63
C ILE A 236 -17.02 9.67 -17.72
N THR A 237 -15.78 9.35 -17.33
CA THR A 237 -14.69 9.16 -18.29
C THR A 237 -13.59 8.26 -17.72
N GLU A 238 -12.64 7.89 -18.58
CA GLU A 238 -11.52 7.01 -18.27
C GLU A 238 -10.59 7.59 -17.19
N ARG A 239 -9.90 6.69 -16.49
CA ARG A 239 -8.88 6.98 -15.48
C ARG A 239 -7.89 8.05 -15.92
N THR A 240 -7.25 7.89 -17.08
CA THR A 240 -6.21 8.80 -17.57
C THR A 240 -6.74 10.21 -17.84
N VAL A 241 -8.00 10.33 -18.29
CA VAL A 241 -8.66 11.64 -18.48
C VAL A 241 -8.99 12.29 -17.13
N CYS A 242 -9.47 11.50 -16.17
CA CYS A 242 -9.69 11.95 -14.80
C CYS A 242 -8.38 12.45 -14.19
N PHE A 243 -7.31 11.65 -14.23
CA PHE A 243 -5.98 11.98 -13.72
C PHE A 243 -5.51 13.35 -14.21
N LYS A 244 -5.50 13.55 -15.54
CA LYS A 244 -5.05 14.82 -16.13
C LYS A 244 -5.88 16.00 -15.65
N ASN A 245 -7.20 15.89 -15.61
CA ASN A 245 -8.06 17.02 -15.27
C ASN A 245 -8.12 17.29 -13.76
N VAL A 246 -8.05 16.26 -12.94
CA VAL A 246 -8.18 16.32 -11.49
C VAL A 246 -6.83 16.60 -10.83
N MET A 247 -5.83 15.78 -11.10
CA MET A 247 -4.57 15.78 -10.35
C MET A 247 -3.49 16.67 -10.95
N VAL A 248 -3.57 16.95 -12.26
CA VAL A 248 -2.58 17.81 -12.95
C VAL A 248 -3.14 19.21 -13.21
N LEU A 249 -4.36 19.32 -13.76
CA LEU A 249 -4.96 20.61 -14.11
C LEU A 249 -5.84 21.21 -13.00
N TYR A 250 -6.17 20.44 -11.96
CA TYR A 250 -7.03 20.87 -10.84
C TYR A 250 -8.38 21.45 -11.29
N ASN A 251 -8.86 21.07 -12.47
CA ASN A 251 -10.09 21.59 -13.06
C ASN A 251 -11.31 20.73 -12.71
N TYR A 252 -11.60 20.65 -11.42
CA TYR A 252 -12.71 19.86 -10.89
C TYR A 252 -13.20 20.49 -9.58
N HIS A 253 -14.42 20.15 -9.17
CA HIS A 253 -14.89 20.39 -7.80
C HIS A 253 -14.95 19.10 -7.01
N LEU A 254 -15.43 18.03 -7.64
CA LEU A 254 -15.59 16.71 -7.06
C LEU A 254 -14.96 15.64 -7.97
N TYR A 255 -14.42 14.58 -7.37
CA TYR A 255 -13.92 13.40 -8.08
C TYR A 255 -14.18 12.13 -7.29
N THR A 256 -14.62 11.04 -7.93
CA THR A 256 -14.68 9.73 -7.28
C THR A 256 -13.26 9.16 -7.21
N GLY A 257 -12.56 9.39 -6.10
CA GLY A 257 -11.18 9.03 -5.81
C GLY A 257 -11.00 7.67 -5.13
N GLY A 258 -9.74 7.35 -4.84
CA GLY A 258 -9.35 6.18 -4.07
C GLY A 258 -7.85 5.98 -4.03
N TRP A 259 -7.38 5.32 -2.99
CA TRP A 259 -5.96 5.11 -2.67
C TRP A 259 -5.72 3.70 -2.14
N SER A 260 -4.57 3.13 -2.49
CA SER A 260 -3.97 2.03 -1.70
C SER A 260 -3.17 2.67 -0.57
N LEU A 261 -3.38 2.20 0.66
CA LEU A 261 -2.77 2.81 1.86
C LEU A 261 -1.75 1.86 2.50
N GLY A 262 -0.82 2.45 3.26
CA GLY A 262 0.14 1.72 4.06
C GLY A 262 -0.42 1.23 5.40
N ILE A 263 0.44 0.65 6.22
CA ILE A 263 0.11 0.11 7.55
C ILE A 263 -0.08 1.21 8.58
N VAL A 264 0.70 2.29 8.46
CA VAL A 264 0.69 3.43 9.36
C VAL A 264 -0.17 4.56 8.78
N PRO A 265 -0.75 5.46 9.60
CA PRO A 265 -1.71 6.47 9.15
C PRO A 265 -1.05 7.70 8.49
N ASP A 266 0.12 7.54 7.87
CA ASP A 266 0.89 8.65 7.30
C ASP A 266 0.23 9.29 6.07
N GLN A 267 -0.83 8.67 5.53
CA GLN A 267 -1.69 9.30 4.52
C GLN A 267 -2.29 10.63 4.97
N TYR A 268 -2.48 10.87 6.28
CA TYR A 268 -2.90 12.20 6.76
C TYR A 268 -1.90 13.29 6.37
N HIS A 269 -0.61 12.98 6.41
CA HIS A 269 0.44 13.89 5.96
C HIS A 269 0.56 13.85 4.44
N ASP A 270 0.82 12.67 3.89
CA ASP A 270 1.28 12.52 2.51
C ASP A 270 0.20 12.92 1.51
N LEU A 271 -1.07 12.57 1.77
CA LEU A 271 -2.18 12.83 0.86
C LEU A 271 -2.93 14.13 1.14
N TYR A 272 -2.83 14.71 2.34
CA TYR A 272 -3.74 15.80 2.75
C TYR A 272 -3.10 16.99 3.46
N SER A 273 -1.80 16.95 3.77
CA SER A 273 -1.11 18.11 4.36
C SER A 273 -0.77 19.17 3.30
N SER A 274 -0.74 20.44 3.69
CA SER A 274 -0.33 21.52 2.79
C SER A 274 1.11 21.40 2.28
N TYR A 275 1.97 20.61 2.93
CA TYR A 275 3.35 20.34 2.50
C TYR A 275 3.41 19.55 1.20
N THR A 276 2.41 18.70 0.94
CA THR A 276 2.33 17.89 -0.29
C THR A 276 1.40 18.50 -1.34
N TYR A 277 0.97 19.75 -1.16
CA TYR A 277 0.22 20.50 -2.16
C TYR A 277 1.11 21.53 -2.88
N TYR A 278 1.55 21.14 -4.08
CA TYR A 278 2.42 21.93 -4.94
C TYR A 278 1.66 22.80 -5.95
N GLY A 279 0.36 22.52 -6.12
CA GLY A 279 -0.53 23.24 -7.03
C GLY A 279 -0.19 23.02 -8.51
N PRO A 280 -0.96 23.67 -9.41
CA PRO A 280 -0.84 23.44 -10.86
C PRO A 280 0.49 23.91 -11.46
N THR A 281 1.28 24.72 -10.75
CA THR A 281 2.58 25.24 -11.21
C THR A 281 3.66 24.18 -11.25
N VAL A 282 3.66 23.25 -10.30
CA VAL A 282 4.54 22.07 -10.32
C VAL A 282 3.86 20.92 -11.08
N GLY A 283 2.53 20.94 -11.13
CA GLY A 283 1.73 19.94 -11.82
C GLY A 283 1.12 18.98 -10.80
N TRP A 284 1.55 17.73 -10.83
CA TRP A 284 0.97 16.68 -10.00
C TRP A 284 1.40 16.80 -8.52
N SER A 285 0.47 16.55 -7.60
CA SER A 285 0.71 16.52 -6.16
C SER A 285 -0.21 15.52 -5.48
N LEU A 286 0.27 14.82 -4.44
CA LEU A 286 -0.53 13.85 -3.68
C LEU A 286 -1.75 14.53 -3.04
N ASN A 287 -1.57 15.70 -2.43
CA ASN A 287 -2.67 16.54 -1.95
C ASN A 287 -3.32 17.34 -3.09
N TYR A 288 -3.71 16.66 -4.16
CA TYR A 288 -4.54 17.27 -5.21
C TYR A 288 -5.92 17.76 -4.72
N PRO A 289 -6.52 17.27 -3.61
CA PRO A 289 -7.65 17.92 -2.97
C PRO A 289 -7.33 19.35 -2.51
N GLY A 290 -6.05 19.67 -2.31
CA GLY A 290 -5.57 21.00 -1.96
C GLY A 290 -6.01 21.43 -0.56
N PHE A 291 -6.14 20.50 0.39
CA PHE A 291 -6.47 20.85 1.76
C PHE A 291 -5.27 21.54 2.42
N CYS A 292 -5.46 22.76 2.92
CA CYS A 292 -4.38 23.54 3.52
C CYS A 292 -4.87 24.18 4.82
N ASN A 293 -4.37 23.70 5.95
CA ASN A 293 -4.80 24.14 7.27
C ASN A 293 -3.65 24.00 8.28
N HIS A 294 -3.25 25.13 8.88
CA HIS A 294 -2.14 25.16 9.83
C HIS A 294 -2.34 24.27 11.06
N GLU A 295 -3.56 24.16 11.58
CA GLU A 295 -3.85 23.30 12.74
C GLU A 295 -3.65 21.84 12.34
N PHE A 296 -4.18 21.43 11.17
CA PHE A 296 -4.03 20.07 10.66
C PHE A 296 -2.57 19.72 10.36
N ASP A 297 -1.84 20.62 9.70
CA ASP A 297 -0.45 20.41 9.28
C ASP A 297 0.48 20.11 10.46
N GLU A 298 0.27 20.77 11.61
CA GLU A 298 1.06 20.50 12.82
C GLU A 298 0.82 19.10 13.38
N TRP A 299 -0.41 18.58 13.30
CA TRP A 299 -0.72 17.22 13.75
C TRP A 299 -0.30 16.17 12.71
N ALA A 300 -0.51 16.43 11.43
CA ALA A 300 -0.12 15.54 10.35
C ALA A 300 1.40 15.30 10.34
N LYS A 301 2.22 16.33 10.63
CA LYS A 301 3.66 16.16 10.86
C LYS A 301 3.99 15.16 11.97
N LYS A 302 3.27 15.20 13.09
CA LYS A 302 3.49 14.25 14.21
C LYS A 302 3.08 12.83 13.84
N VAL A 303 2.14 12.68 12.92
CA VAL A 303 1.80 11.38 12.36
C VAL A 303 2.93 10.84 11.47
N LYS A 304 3.53 11.71 10.63
CA LYS A 304 4.64 11.33 9.74
C LYS A 304 5.94 11.12 10.51
N TYR A 305 6.28 11.98 11.46
CA TYR A 305 7.55 12.01 12.17
C TYR A 305 7.41 11.75 13.69
N PRO A 306 6.74 10.66 14.13
CA PRO A 306 6.52 10.42 15.55
C PRO A 306 7.78 9.87 16.23
N ALA A 307 8.04 10.24 17.47
CA ALA A 307 9.08 9.59 18.26
C ALA A 307 8.71 8.14 18.64
N THR A 308 7.41 7.85 18.84
CA THR A 308 6.88 6.52 19.16
C THR A 308 5.55 6.23 18.44
N PRO A 309 5.16 4.96 18.24
CA PRO A 309 3.85 4.62 17.66
C PRO A 309 2.65 5.25 18.38
N GLU A 310 2.72 5.42 19.70
CA GLU A 310 1.65 6.03 20.52
C GLU A 310 1.47 7.51 20.19
N GLU A 311 2.56 8.24 19.95
CA GLU A 311 2.49 9.65 19.52
C GLU A 311 1.76 9.78 18.19
N ALA A 312 2.05 8.90 17.22
CA ALA A 312 1.33 8.86 15.96
C ALA A 312 -0.14 8.52 16.15
N MET A 313 -0.48 7.60 17.07
CA MET A 313 -1.87 7.27 17.39
C MET A 313 -2.65 8.47 17.92
N GLU A 314 -2.09 9.20 18.88
CA GLU A 314 -2.72 10.41 19.41
C GLU A 314 -2.88 11.49 18.32
N ALA A 315 -1.84 11.72 17.53
CA ALA A 315 -1.86 12.71 16.46
C ALA A 315 -2.86 12.36 15.35
N ALA A 316 -2.96 11.08 14.96
CA ALA A 316 -3.89 10.60 13.94
C ALA A 316 -5.35 10.77 14.38
N LYS A 317 -5.65 10.55 15.67
CA LYS A 317 -6.98 10.79 16.25
C LYS A 317 -7.38 12.27 16.14
N VAL A 318 -6.45 13.19 16.37
CA VAL A 318 -6.68 14.63 16.19
C VAL A 318 -6.83 14.99 14.71
N CYS A 319 -6.01 14.41 13.83
CA CYS A 319 -6.13 14.58 12.39
C CYS A 319 -7.53 14.21 11.90
N GLY A 320 -8.05 13.04 12.30
CA GLY A 320 -9.41 12.59 11.97
C GLY A 320 -10.50 13.57 12.41
N TYR A 321 -10.38 14.14 13.62
CA TYR A 321 -11.30 15.17 14.11
C TYR A 321 -11.27 16.43 13.23
N LEU A 322 -10.07 16.94 12.90
CA LEU A 322 -9.91 18.13 12.06
C LEU A 322 -10.40 17.88 10.64
N PHE A 323 -10.16 16.68 10.12
CA PHE A 323 -10.63 16.24 8.82
C PHE A 323 -12.16 16.31 8.71
N LEU A 324 -12.87 15.82 9.72
CA LEU A 324 -14.33 15.90 9.83
C LEU A 324 -14.82 17.34 10.08
N LYS A 325 -14.12 18.10 10.94
CA LYS A 325 -14.46 19.50 11.25
C LYS A 325 -14.48 20.37 10.00
N TYR A 326 -13.49 20.18 9.12
CA TYR A 326 -13.35 20.94 7.87
C TYR A 326 -13.89 20.22 6.63
N CYS A 327 -14.25 18.95 6.74
CA CYS A 327 -14.72 18.11 5.63
C CYS A 327 -13.79 18.23 4.40
N ALA A 328 -12.52 17.85 4.58
CA ALA A 328 -11.49 18.04 3.55
C ALA A 328 -11.75 17.18 2.29
N ILE A 329 -12.08 15.90 2.49
CA ILE A 329 -12.71 14.99 1.50
C ILE A 329 -13.86 14.21 2.17
N ILE A 330 -14.51 13.32 1.43
CA ILE A 330 -15.59 12.47 1.95
C ILE A 330 -15.21 11.00 1.71
N PRO A 331 -14.66 10.29 2.71
CA PRO A 331 -14.36 8.85 2.59
C PRO A 331 -15.67 8.09 2.36
N MET A 332 -15.62 6.96 1.64
CA MET A 332 -16.81 6.16 1.32
C MET A 332 -16.73 4.75 1.91
N TRP A 333 -15.83 3.92 1.38
CA TRP A 333 -15.66 2.54 1.84
C TRP A 333 -14.23 2.02 1.64
N SER A 334 -13.86 1.03 2.43
CA SER A 334 -12.81 0.05 2.14
C SER A 334 -13.50 -1.28 1.78
N ALA A 335 -12.92 -2.08 0.89
CA ALA A 335 -13.57 -3.32 0.46
C ALA A 335 -13.54 -4.38 1.58
N LYS A 336 -14.67 -5.09 1.77
CA LYS A 336 -14.65 -6.42 2.39
C LYS A 336 -14.36 -7.37 1.24
N ALA A 337 -13.09 -7.61 1.00
CA ALA A 337 -12.68 -8.15 -0.27
C ALA A 337 -12.68 -9.68 -0.25
N VAL A 338 -13.01 -10.26 -1.41
CA VAL A 338 -12.83 -11.67 -1.70
C VAL A 338 -12.18 -11.74 -3.07
N LYS A 339 -11.09 -12.49 -3.19
CA LYS A 339 -10.44 -12.84 -4.46
C LYS A 339 -10.48 -14.35 -4.65
N ALA A 340 -10.18 -14.79 -5.86
CA ALA A 340 -10.28 -16.20 -6.20
C ALA A 340 -9.13 -16.67 -7.09
N TYR A 341 -8.83 -17.94 -6.94
CA TYR A 341 -7.93 -18.66 -7.81
C TYR A 341 -8.49 -20.05 -8.13
N LYS A 342 -8.01 -20.65 -9.20
CA LYS A 342 -8.37 -21.98 -9.66
C LYS A 342 -7.88 -23.04 -8.67
N THR A 343 -8.78 -23.91 -8.22
CA THR A 343 -8.45 -24.99 -7.28
C THR A 343 -7.37 -25.91 -7.86
N GLY A 344 -6.43 -26.33 -7.01
CA GLY A 344 -5.31 -27.19 -7.36
C GLY A 344 -3.98 -26.47 -7.60
N TRP A 345 -3.96 -25.14 -7.53
CA TRP A 345 -2.73 -24.39 -7.28
C TRP A 345 -2.38 -24.45 -5.80
N GLU A 346 -1.12 -24.73 -5.49
CA GLU A 346 -0.58 -24.83 -4.14
C GLU A 346 0.36 -23.66 -3.86
N GLY A 347 0.63 -23.35 -2.59
CA GLY A 347 1.57 -22.31 -2.19
C GLY A 347 1.07 -20.86 -2.31
N VAL A 348 -0.22 -20.66 -2.59
CA VAL A 348 -0.88 -19.34 -2.58
C VAL A 348 -0.85 -18.77 -1.16
N VAL A 349 -0.46 -17.51 -1.00
CA VAL A 349 -0.37 -16.82 0.30
C VAL A 349 -1.48 -15.76 0.37
N ASN A 350 -2.37 -15.84 1.35
CA ASN A 350 -3.43 -14.84 1.53
C ASN A 350 -2.91 -13.65 2.37
N ASN A 351 -2.31 -12.67 1.71
CA ASN A 351 -1.70 -11.51 2.35
C ASN A 351 -2.76 -10.59 2.97
N ALA A 352 -2.57 -10.22 4.24
CA ALA A 352 -3.40 -9.24 4.93
C ALA A 352 -3.41 -7.91 4.16
N GLY A 353 -4.57 -7.30 3.96
CA GLY A 353 -4.64 -6.03 3.24
C GLY A 353 -4.75 -6.14 1.71
N TYR A 354 -4.19 -7.18 1.08
CA TYR A 354 -4.10 -7.28 -0.40
C TYR A 354 -4.71 -8.56 -1.00
N GLY A 355 -4.75 -9.66 -0.24
CA GLY A 355 -5.25 -10.94 -0.70
C GLY A 355 -4.19 -11.81 -1.37
N ILE A 356 -4.61 -12.62 -2.34
CA ILE A 356 -3.86 -13.77 -2.88
C ILE A 356 -2.87 -13.43 -4.00
N ASP A 357 -3.01 -12.29 -4.65
CA ASP A 357 -2.25 -11.82 -5.83
C ASP A 357 -1.11 -10.88 -5.38
N ASN A 358 -0.19 -11.43 -4.60
CA ASN A 358 0.90 -10.69 -3.97
C ASN A 358 2.26 -11.34 -4.23
N TYR A 359 3.33 -10.63 -3.87
CA TYR A 359 4.71 -11.07 -4.06
C TYR A 359 4.98 -12.50 -3.57
N TYR A 360 4.56 -12.85 -2.35
CA TYR A 360 4.83 -14.17 -1.77
C TYR A 360 4.06 -15.29 -2.47
N SER A 361 2.83 -15.03 -2.92
CA SER A 361 2.12 -15.98 -3.77
C SER A 361 2.88 -16.24 -5.05
N PHE A 362 3.35 -15.21 -5.76
CA PHE A 362 4.08 -15.43 -7.01
C PHE A 362 5.47 -16.04 -6.80
N LEU A 363 6.06 -15.96 -5.61
CA LEU A 363 7.24 -16.76 -5.28
C LEU A 363 6.90 -18.25 -5.07
N ASN A 364 5.78 -18.56 -4.42
CA ASN A 364 5.53 -19.89 -3.88
C ASN A 364 4.46 -20.71 -4.64
N MET A 365 3.66 -20.05 -5.48
CA MET A 365 2.54 -20.65 -6.18
C MET A 365 3.04 -21.60 -7.27
N TYR A 366 2.54 -22.84 -7.25
CA TYR A 366 2.92 -23.87 -8.21
C TYR A 366 1.80 -24.87 -8.46
N LYS A 367 1.87 -25.54 -9.61
CA LYS A 367 0.97 -26.63 -9.98
C LYS A 367 1.70 -27.63 -10.86
N GLU A 368 1.60 -28.92 -10.52
CA GLU A 368 2.28 -29.96 -11.28
C GLU A 368 1.81 -29.98 -12.75
N GLY A 369 2.77 -29.91 -13.67
CA GLY A 369 2.52 -29.93 -15.11
C GLY A 369 2.08 -28.60 -15.71
N ASP A 370 2.06 -27.53 -14.91
CA ASP A 370 1.83 -26.15 -15.36
C ASP A 370 3.07 -25.31 -15.09
N ASP A 371 3.60 -24.67 -16.13
CA ASP A 371 4.80 -23.84 -16.05
C ASP A 371 4.49 -22.34 -16.11
N THR A 372 3.21 -21.98 -16.18
CA THR A 372 2.75 -20.61 -16.35
C THR A 372 1.63 -20.30 -15.37
N ILE A 373 1.77 -19.21 -14.62
CA ILE A 373 0.66 -18.63 -13.86
C ILE A 373 -0.08 -17.67 -14.80
N ASP A 374 -1.35 -17.94 -15.10
CA ASP A 374 -2.21 -17.00 -15.83
C ASP A 374 -2.93 -16.06 -14.84
N TRP A 375 -2.48 -14.81 -14.75
CA TRP A 375 -3.01 -13.78 -13.84
C TRP A 375 -3.87 -12.75 -14.59
N GLY A 376 -5.10 -12.49 -14.14
CA GLY A 376 -5.98 -11.53 -14.77
C GLY A 376 -5.85 -10.13 -14.20
N PHE A 377 -5.86 -9.12 -15.07
CA PHE A 377 -5.92 -7.70 -14.73
C PHE A 377 -7.24 -7.10 -15.20
N LYS A 378 -8.04 -6.54 -14.28
CA LYS A 378 -9.23 -5.77 -14.68
C LYS A 378 -8.91 -4.44 -15.37
N SER A 379 -7.66 -3.97 -15.36
CA SER A 379 -7.25 -2.70 -15.99
C SER A 379 -5.84 -2.80 -16.54
N ASP A 380 -5.56 -2.03 -17.58
CA ASP A 380 -4.23 -1.98 -18.16
C ASP A 380 -3.25 -1.19 -17.28
N ILE A 381 -1.96 -1.38 -17.55
CA ILE A 381 -0.86 -0.56 -17.02
C ILE A 381 -0.79 0.79 -17.75
N GLU A 382 -0.41 1.84 -17.04
CA GLU A 382 -0.22 3.18 -17.62
C GLU A 382 1.25 3.40 -18.00
N GLN A 383 2.17 2.97 -17.14
CA GLN A 383 3.63 3.08 -17.36
C GLN A 383 4.39 2.12 -16.45
N LEU A 384 5.51 1.56 -16.91
CA LEU A 384 6.45 0.78 -16.07
C LEU A 384 7.72 1.61 -15.80
N ASN A 385 7.56 2.70 -15.05
CA ASN A 385 8.66 3.56 -14.62
C ASN A 385 8.71 3.58 -13.08
N VAL A 386 9.70 2.90 -12.51
CA VAL A 386 9.84 2.71 -11.05
C VAL A 386 9.90 4.00 -10.23
N ILE A 387 10.26 5.14 -10.83
CA ILE A 387 10.32 6.45 -10.17
C ILE A 387 8.96 7.15 -10.16
N SER A 388 8.22 7.08 -11.26
CA SER A 388 7.07 7.95 -11.52
C SER A 388 5.73 7.24 -11.74
N SER A 389 5.71 5.90 -11.75
CA SER A 389 4.49 5.10 -11.79
C SER A 389 3.71 5.20 -10.47
N GLU A 390 2.40 5.33 -10.59
CA GLU A 390 1.51 5.71 -9.48
C GLU A 390 0.31 4.77 -9.32
N TRP A 391 0.09 3.88 -10.29
CA TRP A 391 -1.10 3.06 -10.35
C TRP A 391 -0.86 1.66 -9.81
N LEU A 392 -1.90 1.09 -9.21
CA LEU A 392 -1.85 -0.25 -8.62
C LEU A 392 -1.32 -1.30 -9.60
N TRP A 393 -1.81 -1.29 -10.85
CA TRP A 393 -1.39 -2.27 -11.86
C TRP A 393 0.05 -2.09 -12.32
N ASP A 394 0.53 -0.86 -12.37
CA ASP A 394 1.95 -0.60 -12.63
C ASP A 394 2.78 -1.24 -11.51
N TRP A 395 2.40 -1.01 -10.25
CA TRP A 395 3.10 -1.54 -9.08
C TRP A 395 2.94 -3.05 -8.87
N ASN A 396 1.83 -3.64 -9.31
CA ASN A 396 1.64 -5.09 -9.34
C ASN A 396 2.70 -5.78 -10.22
N VAL A 397 3.15 -5.11 -11.29
CA VAL A 397 4.24 -5.58 -12.16
C VAL A 397 5.60 -5.15 -11.64
N LEU A 398 5.77 -3.85 -11.32
CA LEU A 398 7.05 -3.30 -10.86
C LEU A 398 7.52 -3.95 -9.55
N GLY A 399 6.60 -4.25 -8.62
CA GLY A 399 6.93 -4.93 -7.36
C GLY A 399 7.40 -6.38 -7.51
N LEU A 400 7.28 -6.97 -8.71
CA LEU A 400 7.85 -8.28 -9.04
C LEU A 400 9.24 -8.16 -9.70
N ILE A 401 9.49 -7.04 -10.40
CA ILE A 401 10.74 -6.75 -11.12
C ILE A 401 11.79 -6.12 -10.20
N TYR A 402 11.36 -5.19 -9.34
CA TYR A 402 12.22 -4.46 -8.42
C TYR A 402 12.07 -5.00 -7.01
N GLU A 403 13.13 -4.89 -6.22
CA GLU A 403 13.18 -5.36 -4.84
C GLU A 403 13.46 -4.18 -3.89
N SER A 404 12.96 -4.28 -2.66
CA SER A 404 13.18 -3.31 -1.60
C SER A 404 14.23 -3.79 -0.58
N MET A 405 14.67 -2.90 0.31
CA MET A 405 15.58 -3.28 1.39
C MET A 405 14.89 -4.20 2.42
N VAL A 406 13.63 -3.88 2.74
CA VAL A 406 12.81 -4.55 3.76
C VAL A 406 11.43 -4.84 3.18
N GLY A 407 10.98 -6.08 3.32
CA GLY A 407 9.62 -6.56 3.06
C GLY A 407 8.75 -6.57 4.31
N THR A 408 7.49 -6.97 4.13
CA THR A 408 6.53 -7.11 5.22
C THR A 408 6.13 -8.55 5.44
N ASN A 409 5.83 -8.91 6.68
CA ASN A 409 5.19 -10.18 6.99
C ASN A 409 3.77 -10.18 6.40
N PRO A 410 3.39 -11.14 5.54
CA PRO A 410 2.10 -11.10 4.83
C PRO A 410 0.90 -11.36 5.75
N PHE A 411 1.08 -11.82 7.00
CA PHE A 411 -0.03 -12.18 7.88
C PHE A 411 -0.39 -11.11 8.90
N ASN A 412 0.59 -10.25 9.28
CA ASN A 412 0.39 -9.13 10.21
C ASN A 412 0.91 -7.78 9.68
N LEU A 413 1.54 -7.76 8.51
CA LEU A 413 2.12 -6.60 7.83
C LEU A 413 3.29 -5.92 8.55
N ALA A 414 3.89 -6.53 9.57
CA ALA A 414 5.06 -5.97 10.22
C ALA A 414 6.24 -5.86 9.22
N PRO A 415 6.96 -4.71 9.14
CA PRO A 415 8.09 -4.51 8.23
C PRO A 415 9.36 -5.16 8.81
N THR A 416 9.31 -6.46 9.04
CA THR A 416 10.33 -7.25 9.74
C THR A 416 11.17 -8.10 8.81
N GLU A 417 10.83 -8.14 7.52
CA GLU A 417 11.42 -9.11 6.60
C GLU A 417 12.59 -8.52 5.83
N GLY A 418 13.75 -9.12 5.97
CA GLY A 418 14.93 -8.70 5.22
C GLY A 418 14.90 -9.21 3.78
N PHE A 419 14.74 -8.31 2.80
CA PHE A 419 14.96 -8.62 1.38
C PHE A 419 16.39 -8.28 0.99
N ILE A 420 16.66 -7.15 0.32
CA ILE A 420 18.04 -6.76 -0.01
C ILE A 420 18.87 -6.59 1.27
N ALA A 421 18.28 -6.05 2.34
CA ALA A 421 18.92 -6.03 3.64
C ALA A 421 18.77 -7.39 4.35
N GLU A 422 19.89 -8.00 4.74
CA GLU A 422 19.88 -9.19 5.60
C GLU A 422 19.48 -8.81 7.04
N ARG A 423 19.95 -7.65 7.49
CA ARG A 423 19.68 -7.07 8.82
C ARG A 423 19.93 -5.57 8.80
N TRP A 424 19.46 -4.88 9.82
CA TRP A 424 19.72 -3.46 10.02
C TRP A 424 19.86 -3.09 11.49
N GLU A 425 20.48 -1.95 11.74
CA GLU A 425 20.62 -1.35 13.07
C GLU A 425 20.08 0.08 13.04
N VAL A 426 19.23 0.42 14.01
CA VAL A 426 18.71 1.77 14.18
C VAL A 426 19.44 2.45 15.34
N SER A 427 19.93 3.66 15.12
CA SER A 427 20.58 4.49 16.14
C SER A 427 20.23 5.97 15.96
N SER A 428 20.64 6.83 16.88
CA SER A 428 20.46 8.29 16.76
C SER A 428 21.73 9.00 16.30
N TRP A 429 21.57 10.17 15.68
CA TRP A 429 22.66 11.10 15.38
C TRP A 429 22.18 12.57 15.51
N ASP A 430 23.12 13.50 15.66
CA ASP A 430 22.80 14.94 15.79
C ASP A 430 22.71 15.60 14.41
N ALA A 431 21.48 15.85 13.94
CA ALA A 431 21.21 16.54 12.69
C ALA A 431 21.07 18.05 12.83
N SER A 432 21.33 18.64 14.01
CA SER A 432 21.12 20.07 14.29
C SER A 432 21.91 20.98 13.34
N ALA A 433 23.12 20.57 12.97
CA ALA A 433 23.96 21.29 12.00
C ALA A 433 23.34 21.38 10.59
N PHE A 434 22.36 20.53 10.29
CA PHE A 434 21.64 20.42 9.02
C PHE A 434 20.18 20.87 9.13
N GLY A 435 19.81 21.54 10.23
CA GLY A 435 18.44 21.97 10.50
C GLY A 435 17.48 20.83 10.85
N GLY A 436 18.01 19.66 11.23
CA GLY A 436 17.26 18.51 11.71
C GLY A 436 17.19 18.41 13.23
N ASP A 437 16.68 17.29 13.70
CA ASP A 437 16.51 17.01 15.12
C ASP A 437 17.85 16.58 15.77
N PRO A 438 18.11 16.91 17.05
CA PRO A 438 19.37 16.57 17.74
C PRO A 438 19.53 15.07 18.03
N ASP A 439 18.45 14.30 17.92
CA ASP A 439 18.39 12.85 18.09
C ASP A 439 17.74 12.16 16.88
N ALA A 440 17.98 12.70 15.68
CA ALA A 440 17.45 12.19 14.43
C ALA A 440 17.86 10.72 14.14
N THR A 441 17.06 10.02 13.34
CA THR A 441 17.27 8.60 13.07
C THR A 441 18.42 8.37 12.08
N LYS A 442 19.30 7.42 12.40
CA LYS A 442 20.28 6.79 11.51
C LYS A 442 19.96 5.30 11.40
N ILE A 443 20.03 4.76 10.18
CA ILE A 443 19.90 3.33 9.93
C ILE A 443 21.18 2.82 9.28
N THR A 444 21.70 1.71 9.77
CA THR A 444 22.79 0.96 9.11
C THR A 444 22.20 -0.30 8.52
N PHE A 445 22.18 -0.40 7.19
CA PHE A 445 21.75 -1.62 6.50
C PHE A 445 22.95 -2.49 6.13
N TYR A 446 22.79 -3.79 6.30
CA TYR A 446 23.73 -4.82 5.88
C TYR A 446 23.08 -5.60 4.74
N ILE A 447 23.64 -5.47 3.55
CA ILE A 447 23.11 -5.97 2.29
C ILE A 447 23.50 -7.44 2.11
N ARG A 448 22.56 -8.27 1.64
CA ARG A 448 22.87 -9.67 1.30
C ARG A 448 23.86 -9.74 0.15
N HIS A 449 24.75 -10.72 0.24
CA HIS A 449 25.68 -11.02 -0.83
C HIS A 449 24.97 -11.78 -1.98
N GLY A 450 25.51 -11.64 -3.19
CA GLY A 450 25.11 -12.43 -4.35
C GLY A 450 23.88 -11.91 -5.10
N ILE A 451 23.25 -10.81 -4.67
CA ILE A 451 22.11 -10.21 -5.39
C ILE A 451 22.58 -9.70 -6.75
N LYS A 452 21.93 -10.13 -7.83
CA LYS A 452 22.28 -9.75 -9.20
C LYS A 452 21.20 -8.89 -9.83
N TRP A 453 21.62 -7.96 -10.67
CA TRP A 453 20.72 -7.29 -11.61
C TRP A 453 20.29 -8.27 -12.72
N HIS A 454 19.12 -8.04 -13.31
CA HIS A 454 18.56 -8.84 -14.40
C HIS A 454 19.41 -8.82 -15.70
N ASN A 455 20.35 -7.85 -15.83
CA ASN A 455 21.24 -7.58 -16.99
C ASN A 455 21.61 -8.80 -17.86
N VAL A 456 21.54 -8.65 -19.20
CA VAL A 456 21.94 -9.73 -20.13
C VAL A 456 22.65 -9.25 -21.41
N THR A 457 23.54 -8.26 -21.33
CA THR A 457 24.58 -8.07 -22.37
C THR A 457 25.87 -8.82 -22.02
N GLY A 458 26.21 -9.86 -22.80
CA GLY A 458 27.43 -10.66 -22.60
C GLY A 458 27.34 -11.77 -21.54
N GLY A 459 26.17 -11.92 -20.90
CA GLY A 459 25.87 -13.02 -19.96
C GLY A 459 26.48 -12.88 -18.57
N ILE A 460 27.11 -11.75 -18.24
CA ILE A 460 27.68 -11.50 -16.91
C ILE A 460 26.78 -10.49 -16.20
N ARG A 461 26.12 -10.94 -15.12
CA ARG A 461 25.31 -10.08 -14.27
C ARG A 461 26.16 -9.42 -13.19
N ARG A 462 26.06 -8.09 -13.10
CA ARG A 462 26.72 -7.32 -12.04
C ARG A 462 25.99 -7.55 -10.73
N GLU A 463 26.75 -7.59 -9.65
CA GLU A 463 26.21 -7.64 -8.29
C GLU A 463 25.69 -6.27 -7.86
N LEU A 464 24.55 -6.28 -7.15
CA LEU A 464 24.03 -5.14 -6.42
C LEU A 464 24.90 -4.89 -5.19
N THR A 465 25.26 -3.62 -4.98
CA THR A 465 26.12 -3.19 -3.87
C THR A 465 25.52 -2.00 -3.14
N ALA A 466 26.11 -1.63 -2.00
CA ALA A 466 25.80 -0.41 -1.27
C ALA A 466 25.90 0.87 -2.13
N HIS A 467 26.70 0.86 -3.20
CA HIS A 467 26.75 1.99 -4.14
C HIS A 467 25.45 2.15 -4.94
N ASP A 468 24.80 1.05 -5.32
CA ASP A 468 23.53 1.09 -6.03
C ASP A 468 22.39 1.54 -5.12
N VAL A 469 22.38 1.09 -3.86
CA VAL A 469 21.42 1.55 -2.85
C VAL A 469 21.58 3.04 -2.61
N LYS A 470 22.83 3.52 -2.43
CA LYS A 470 23.13 4.95 -2.33
C LYS A 470 22.62 5.72 -3.54
N PHE A 471 22.94 5.25 -4.74
CA PHE A 471 22.49 5.89 -5.98
C PHE A 471 20.97 5.97 -6.04
N SER A 472 20.26 4.90 -5.71
CA SER A 472 18.79 4.83 -5.74
C SER A 472 18.15 5.87 -4.84
N PHE A 473 18.64 6.00 -3.60
CA PHE A 473 18.13 6.97 -2.63
C PHE A 473 18.44 8.41 -3.04
N ASP A 474 19.68 8.68 -3.45
CA ASP A 474 20.09 10.02 -3.87
C ASP A 474 19.34 10.44 -5.15
N TYR A 475 19.20 9.55 -6.14
CA TYR A 475 18.49 9.79 -7.40
C TYR A 475 17.00 10.09 -7.18
N THR A 476 16.33 9.29 -6.35
CA THR A 476 14.92 9.51 -6.00
C THR A 476 14.71 10.84 -5.29
N TYR A 477 15.63 11.21 -4.39
CA TYR A 477 15.61 12.50 -3.72
C TYR A 477 15.84 13.67 -4.71
N GLU A 478 16.77 13.52 -5.65
CA GLU A 478 17.08 14.53 -6.68
C GLU A 478 15.94 14.73 -7.68
N CYS A 479 15.20 13.68 -8.03
CA CYS A 479 13.99 13.79 -8.86
C CYS A 479 12.96 14.74 -8.22
N GLY A 480 12.88 14.72 -6.89
CA GLY A 480 12.05 15.64 -6.14
C GLY A 480 10.55 15.38 -6.22
N PRO A 481 9.75 16.21 -5.53
CA PRO A 481 8.31 16.09 -5.53
C PRO A 481 7.72 16.41 -6.92
N GLY A 482 6.69 15.67 -7.31
CA GLY A 482 6.05 15.86 -8.62
C GLY A 482 6.71 15.09 -9.76
N ILE A 483 7.84 14.42 -9.53
CA ILE A 483 8.44 13.45 -10.45
C ILE A 483 8.49 12.07 -9.78
N ALA A 484 9.12 11.99 -8.59
CA ALA A 484 9.17 10.76 -7.84
C ALA A 484 7.86 10.56 -7.06
N TRP A 485 7.12 9.50 -7.38
CA TRP A 485 5.89 9.11 -6.67
C TRP A 485 6.18 8.82 -5.19
N ASN A 486 7.26 8.09 -4.94
CA ASN A 486 7.71 7.71 -3.59
C ASN A 486 8.51 8.80 -2.87
N PHE A 487 8.50 10.05 -3.35
CA PHE A 487 9.20 11.16 -2.69
C PHE A 487 8.90 11.31 -1.18
N PRO A 488 7.66 11.07 -0.68
CA PRO A 488 7.38 11.11 0.76
C PRO A 488 8.16 10.10 1.60
N LEU A 489 8.77 9.07 1.00
CA LEU A 489 9.65 8.13 1.69
C LEU A 489 11.09 8.65 1.78
N ILE A 490 11.50 9.59 0.94
CA ILE A 490 12.88 10.10 0.90
C ILE A 490 13.02 11.56 1.30
N GLU A 491 11.93 12.31 1.44
CA GLU A 491 11.97 13.77 1.70
C GLU A 491 12.76 14.18 2.96
N ALA A 492 12.81 13.29 3.96
CA ALA A 492 13.52 13.52 5.22
C ALA A 492 15.00 13.11 5.18
N LEU A 493 15.48 12.56 4.06
CA LEU A 493 16.87 12.14 3.89
C LEU A 493 17.81 13.34 4.08
N ASN A 494 18.87 13.14 4.86
CA ASN A 494 20.01 14.05 4.92
C ASN A 494 21.13 13.59 4.00
N SER A 495 21.58 12.34 4.15
CA SER A 495 22.68 11.79 3.39
C SER A 495 22.75 10.27 3.52
N THR A 496 23.40 9.64 2.54
CA THR A 496 23.77 8.23 2.55
C THR A 496 25.29 8.08 2.52
N LYS A 497 25.84 7.11 3.25
CA LYS A 497 27.28 6.83 3.31
C LYS A 497 27.53 5.33 3.12
N VAL A 498 28.26 5.01 2.05
CA VAL A 498 28.79 3.66 1.83
C VAL A 498 29.93 3.43 2.81
N VAL A 499 29.82 2.39 3.64
CA VAL A 499 30.87 1.96 4.57
C VAL A 499 31.80 0.97 3.86
N ASP A 500 31.21 0.00 3.17
CA ASP A 500 31.86 -0.96 2.28
C ASP A 500 30.85 -1.46 1.22
N ALA A 501 31.23 -2.45 0.41
CA ALA A 501 30.40 -2.94 -0.70
C ALA A 501 29.02 -3.46 -0.28
N TYR A 502 28.83 -3.86 0.99
CA TYR A 502 27.59 -4.47 1.49
C TYR A 502 27.07 -3.78 2.75
N THR A 503 27.59 -2.61 3.10
CA THR A 503 27.15 -1.86 4.29
C THR A 503 26.92 -0.39 3.93
N ILE A 504 25.72 0.11 4.21
CA ILE A 504 25.33 1.49 3.96
C ILE A 504 24.68 2.12 5.20
N GLU A 505 25.08 3.35 5.51
CA GLU A 505 24.47 4.19 6.54
C GLU A 505 23.53 5.22 5.90
N VAL A 506 22.30 5.28 6.36
CA VAL A 506 21.26 6.23 5.96
C VAL A 506 21.00 7.19 7.11
N TYR A 507 21.14 8.49 6.86
CA TYR A 507 20.98 9.54 7.85
C TYR A 507 19.75 10.38 7.52
N TYR A 508 18.79 10.46 8.43
CA TYR A 508 17.61 11.33 8.29
C TYR A 508 17.77 12.61 9.08
N LYS A 509 17.09 13.68 8.66
CA LYS A 509 16.98 14.92 9.43
C LYS A 509 15.98 14.83 10.59
N LYS A 510 15.19 13.76 10.63
CA LYS A 510 14.09 13.58 11.58
C LYS A 510 14.26 12.34 12.44
N LYS A 511 13.84 12.44 13.69
CA LYS A 511 13.57 11.26 14.52
C LYS A 511 12.20 10.72 14.14
N SER A 512 12.14 9.43 13.84
CA SER A 512 10.87 8.76 13.54
C SER A 512 10.92 7.27 13.85
N ALA A 513 9.83 6.76 14.44
CA ALA A 513 9.57 5.34 14.59
C ALA A 513 9.34 4.63 13.24
N TRP A 514 8.98 5.38 12.19
CA TRP A 514 8.70 4.85 10.84
C TRP A 514 9.92 4.81 9.92
N ALA A 515 11.08 5.31 10.37
CA ALA A 515 12.23 5.54 9.51
C ALA A 515 12.73 4.30 8.76
N VAL A 516 12.57 3.10 9.35
CA VAL A 516 12.91 1.83 8.69
C VAL A 516 12.01 1.59 7.48
N MET A 517 10.70 1.86 7.58
CA MET A 517 9.75 1.64 6.48
C MET A 517 10.04 2.54 5.27
N TRP A 518 10.61 3.72 5.51
CA TRP A 518 10.92 4.69 4.45
C TRP A 518 12.00 4.20 3.50
N ALA A 519 13.26 4.12 3.96
CA ALA A 519 14.35 3.56 3.15
C ALA A 519 14.16 2.05 2.90
N GLY A 520 13.50 1.35 3.83
CA GLY A 520 13.19 -0.07 3.74
C GLY A 520 12.32 -0.42 2.55
N GLY A 521 11.26 0.37 2.33
CA GLY A 521 10.25 0.12 1.30
C GLY A 521 10.54 0.74 -0.07
N LEU A 522 11.64 1.48 -0.24
CA LEU A 522 12.00 2.04 -1.55
C LEU A 522 12.57 0.96 -2.47
N PRO A 523 12.15 0.92 -3.76
CA PRO A 523 12.77 0.04 -4.74
C PRO A 523 14.21 0.48 -5.03
N ILE A 524 15.09 -0.49 -5.26
CA ILE A 524 16.48 -0.22 -5.66
C ILE A 524 16.61 -0.31 -7.17
N ILE A 525 17.22 0.70 -7.78
CA ILE A 525 17.33 0.88 -9.24
C ILE A 525 18.77 0.67 -9.73
N ASN A 526 18.92 0.26 -10.99
CA ASN A 526 20.24 -0.03 -11.55
C ASN A 526 20.96 1.26 -11.96
N GLN A 527 22.01 1.64 -11.24
CA GLN A 527 22.77 2.86 -11.52
C GLN A 527 23.37 2.89 -12.94
N ASP A 528 23.63 1.73 -13.56
CA ASP A 528 24.21 1.64 -14.91
C ASP A 528 23.24 2.19 -15.99
N ILE A 529 21.95 2.20 -15.69
CA ILE A 529 20.88 2.71 -16.55
C ILE A 529 20.56 4.16 -16.16
N TRP A 530 20.13 4.35 -14.91
CA TRP A 530 19.57 5.60 -14.43
C TRP A 530 20.56 6.75 -14.34
N ASN A 531 21.87 6.48 -14.26
CA ASN A 531 22.89 7.53 -14.36
C ASN A 531 22.92 8.22 -15.75
N ASN A 532 22.27 7.63 -16.76
CA ASN A 532 22.10 8.23 -18.10
C ASN A 532 20.79 9.02 -18.24
N VAL A 533 19.94 9.05 -17.22
CA VAL A 533 18.66 9.75 -17.21
C VAL A 533 18.75 10.89 -16.20
N ALA A 534 18.76 12.14 -16.67
CA ALA A 534 18.75 13.28 -15.75
C ALA A 534 17.48 13.24 -14.86
N PRO A 535 17.57 13.49 -13.53
CA PRO A 535 16.44 13.37 -12.61
C PRO A 535 15.18 14.14 -13.05
N GLU A 536 15.34 15.33 -13.63
CA GLU A 536 14.23 16.14 -14.15
C GLU A 536 13.49 15.52 -15.35
N ASN A 537 14.11 14.53 -16.01
CA ASN A 537 13.57 13.80 -17.15
C ASN A 537 13.05 12.40 -16.76
N ALA A 538 13.15 12.00 -15.49
CA ALA A 538 12.81 10.65 -15.04
C ALA A 538 11.35 10.29 -15.34
N ARG A 539 10.42 11.26 -15.31
CA ARG A 539 8.99 11.03 -15.60
C ARG A 539 8.72 10.72 -17.08
N GLN A 540 9.52 11.27 -17.98
CA GLN A 540 9.38 11.10 -19.43
C GLN A 540 10.13 9.87 -19.94
N PHE A 541 11.01 9.30 -19.12
CA PHE A 541 11.74 8.08 -19.44
C PHE A 541 10.78 6.88 -19.45
N ASP A 542 10.84 6.09 -20.52
CA ASP A 542 10.05 4.86 -20.65
C ASP A 542 11.01 3.66 -20.77
N PRO A 543 11.28 2.96 -19.66
CA PRO A 543 12.19 1.81 -19.64
C PRO A 543 11.77 0.66 -20.58
N VAL A 544 10.48 0.58 -20.95
CA VAL A 544 9.95 -0.48 -21.81
C VAL A 544 10.44 -0.31 -23.26
N THR A 545 10.59 0.94 -23.70
CA THR A 545 10.96 1.26 -25.08
C THR A 545 12.36 1.82 -25.23
N ALA A 546 12.97 2.30 -24.14
CA ALA A 546 14.31 2.88 -24.14
C ALA A 546 15.43 1.84 -24.04
N ASP A 547 16.64 2.29 -24.40
CA ASP A 547 17.93 1.61 -24.26
C ASP A 547 18.96 2.74 -24.05
N VAL A 548 18.96 3.36 -22.87
CA VAL A 548 19.77 4.57 -22.62
C VAL A 548 21.25 4.25 -22.43
N ASN A 549 21.57 3.03 -22.02
CA ASN A 549 22.95 2.54 -21.92
C ASN A 549 23.52 2.09 -23.29
N ASN A 550 22.68 2.03 -24.34
CA ASN A 550 23.01 1.67 -25.73
C ASN A 550 23.65 0.28 -25.87
N ASN A 551 23.17 -0.71 -25.13
CA ASN A 551 23.70 -2.07 -25.16
C ASN A 551 22.89 -3.02 -26.07
N GLY A 552 21.78 -2.55 -26.65
CA GLY A 552 20.91 -3.31 -27.54
C GLY A 552 19.76 -4.04 -26.84
N ILE A 553 19.57 -3.81 -25.54
CA ILE A 553 18.52 -4.41 -24.70
C ILE A 553 17.63 -3.28 -24.16
N LYS A 554 16.34 -3.57 -24.00
CA LYS A 554 15.42 -2.60 -23.39
C LYS A 554 15.71 -2.47 -21.89
N ASP A 555 15.80 -1.24 -21.40
CA ASP A 555 16.26 -0.95 -20.04
C ASP A 555 15.43 -1.70 -18.97
N ILE A 556 14.10 -1.86 -19.16
CA ILE A 556 13.25 -2.61 -18.21
C ILE A 556 13.64 -4.09 -18.02
N MET A 557 14.31 -4.70 -19.01
CA MET A 557 14.76 -6.09 -18.94
C MET A 557 16.04 -6.27 -18.11
N GLU A 558 16.65 -5.15 -17.70
CA GLU A 558 17.97 -5.08 -17.09
C GLU A 558 17.96 -4.38 -15.72
N ASP A 559 17.00 -3.48 -15.52
CA ASP A 559 16.91 -2.60 -14.37
C ASP A 559 16.49 -3.28 -13.06
N GLY A 560 15.85 -4.45 -13.14
CA GLY A 560 15.33 -5.16 -11.97
C GLY A 560 16.36 -6.01 -11.23
N CYS A 561 16.05 -6.34 -9.98
CA CYS A 561 16.77 -7.31 -9.13
C CYS A 561 15.83 -8.23 -8.33
N GLY A 562 14.53 -8.17 -8.62
CA GLY A 562 13.49 -9.01 -8.01
C GLY A 562 13.42 -10.41 -8.62
N ALA A 563 12.44 -11.19 -8.18
CA ALA A 563 12.31 -12.59 -8.60
C ALA A 563 11.78 -12.80 -10.03
N TRP A 564 11.24 -11.75 -10.65
CA TRP A 564 10.64 -11.83 -11.98
C TRP A 564 11.30 -10.85 -12.95
N MET A 565 11.72 -11.36 -14.11
CA MET A 565 12.30 -10.57 -15.20
C MET A 565 11.24 -10.22 -16.23
N PHE A 566 11.26 -8.97 -16.71
CA PHE A 566 10.40 -8.54 -17.81
C PHE A 566 10.73 -9.26 -19.13
N VAL A 567 9.69 -9.69 -19.85
CA VAL A 567 9.82 -10.31 -21.19
C VAL A 567 9.21 -9.40 -22.26
N GLU A 568 7.91 -9.11 -22.15
CA GLU A 568 7.18 -8.35 -23.15
C GLU A 568 5.94 -7.68 -22.55
N TYR A 569 5.54 -6.55 -23.14
CA TYR A 569 4.25 -5.92 -22.91
C TYR A 569 3.55 -5.64 -24.24
N ALA A 570 2.36 -6.20 -24.40
CA ALA A 570 1.44 -5.90 -25.50
C ALA A 570 0.24 -5.12 -24.94
N MET A 571 0.23 -3.80 -25.19
CA MET A 571 -0.81 -2.88 -24.69
C MET A 571 -2.23 -3.39 -24.95
N GLY A 572 -3.06 -3.36 -23.91
CA GLY A 572 -4.44 -3.84 -23.91
C GLY A 572 -4.60 -5.36 -24.05
N SER A 573 -3.50 -6.12 -24.05
CA SER A 573 -3.52 -7.58 -24.26
C SER A 573 -2.86 -8.34 -23.11
N TYR A 574 -1.53 -8.24 -22.94
CA TYR A 574 -0.84 -8.94 -21.86
C TYR A 574 0.50 -8.31 -21.46
N VAL A 575 0.98 -8.64 -20.26
CA VAL A 575 2.37 -8.49 -19.81
C VAL A 575 2.93 -9.89 -19.52
N SER A 576 4.14 -10.19 -19.99
CA SER A 576 4.81 -11.47 -19.73
C SER A 576 6.06 -11.24 -18.90
N LEU A 577 6.19 -12.01 -17.81
CA LEU A 577 7.35 -12.10 -16.96
C LEU A 577 7.85 -13.55 -16.91
N LYS A 578 9.14 -13.72 -16.60
CA LYS A 578 9.74 -15.04 -16.34
C LYS A 578 10.50 -15.02 -15.03
N ALA A 579 10.55 -16.15 -14.32
CA ALA A 579 11.33 -16.29 -13.11
C ALA A 579 12.82 -16.01 -13.37
N ASP A 580 13.47 -15.31 -12.45
CA ASP A 580 14.92 -15.16 -12.46
C ASP A 580 15.60 -16.45 -11.95
N PRO A 581 16.32 -17.19 -12.81
CA PRO A 581 17.01 -18.42 -12.40
C PRO A 581 18.20 -18.18 -11.46
N GLU A 582 18.66 -16.94 -11.30
CA GLU A 582 19.75 -16.55 -10.38
C GLU A 582 19.22 -15.74 -9.19
N TYR A 583 17.91 -15.76 -8.92
CA TYR A 583 17.35 -15.06 -7.77
C TYR A 583 17.96 -15.58 -6.46
N TYR A 584 18.38 -14.65 -5.60
CA TYR A 584 19.28 -14.89 -4.48
C TYR A 584 18.65 -15.67 -3.32
N LEU A 585 17.32 -15.74 -3.23
CA LEU A 585 16.60 -16.56 -2.26
C LEU A 585 16.17 -17.88 -2.90
N SER A 586 16.28 -18.97 -2.15
CA SER A 586 15.77 -20.28 -2.57
C SER A 586 14.31 -20.45 -2.19
N SER A 587 13.56 -21.30 -2.92
CA SER A 587 12.18 -21.63 -2.54
C SER A 587 12.07 -22.18 -1.11
N SER A 588 13.04 -23.00 -0.67
CA SER A 588 13.06 -23.54 0.70
C SER A 588 13.21 -22.45 1.77
N TYR A 589 14.01 -21.42 1.50
CA TYR A 589 14.17 -20.28 2.40
C TYR A 589 12.86 -19.50 2.53
N ILE A 590 12.18 -19.27 1.40
CA ILE A 590 10.89 -18.57 1.40
C ILE A 590 9.82 -19.38 2.14
N GLU A 591 9.76 -20.70 1.96
CA GLU A 591 8.83 -21.56 2.70
C GLU A 591 9.08 -21.53 4.21
N GLU A 592 10.34 -21.63 4.64
CA GLU A 592 10.72 -21.55 6.06
C GLU A 592 10.33 -20.18 6.64
N ARG A 593 10.66 -19.09 5.95
CA ARG A 593 10.27 -17.74 6.37
C ARG A 593 8.77 -17.55 6.41
N LEU A 594 8.01 -18.08 5.44
CA LEU A 594 6.55 -18.03 5.46
C LEU A 594 5.97 -18.77 6.66
N SER A 595 6.51 -19.94 7.00
CA SER A 595 6.11 -20.69 8.19
C SER A 595 6.39 -19.91 9.47
N GLU A 596 7.57 -19.30 9.60
CA GLU A 596 7.93 -18.47 10.75
C GLU A 596 7.06 -17.20 10.84
N MET A 597 6.80 -16.55 9.70
CA MET A 597 5.92 -15.39 9.62
C MET A 597 4.47 -15.75 9.95
N PHE A 598 4.01 -16.95 9.60
CA PHE A 598 2.67 -17.43 9.94
C PHE A 598 2.56 -17.76 11.43
N HIS A 599 3.59 -18.41 11.99
CA HIS A 599 3.72 -18.66 13.42
C HIS A 599 3.55 -17.35 14.22
N VAL A 600 4.40 -16.35 13.95
CA VAL A 600 4.40 -15.08 14.68
C VAL A 600 3.22 -14.18 14.30
N GLY A 601 2.89 -14.11 13.02
CA GLY A 601 1.91 -13.15 12.50
C GLY A 601 0.46 -13.60 12.59
N ALA A 602 0.21 -14.91 12.58
CA ALA A 602 -1.13 -15.49 12.70
C ALA A 602 -1.35 -16.23 14.03
N GLY A 603 -0.30 -16.59 14.76
CA GLY A 603 -0.41 -17.29 16.04
C GLY A 603 -0.51 -18.81 15.91
N ASP A 604 0.14 -19.41 14.92
CA ASP A 604 0.25 -20.86 14.75
C ASP A 604 1.35 -21.42 15.67
N VAL A 605 1.03 -21.53 16.96
CA VAL A 605 1.95 -21.98 18.01
C VAL A 605 2.59 -23.31 17.68
N ASN A 606 1.83 -24.23 17.08
CA ASN A 606 2.29 -25.60 16.85
C ASN A 606 2.97 -25.81 15.48
N GLY A 607 2.93 -24.81 14.61
CA GLY A 607 3.59 -24.80 13.31
C GLY A 607 2.97 -25.77 12.30
N ASP A 608 1.68 -26.08 12.40
CA ASP A 608 0.99 -26.98 11.46
C ASP A 608 0.30 -26.28 10.29
N GLY A 609 0.51 -24.95 10.17
CA GLY A 609 0.00 -24.11 9.09
C GLY A 609 -1.48 -23.76 9.25
N VAL A 610 -2.06 -24.03 10.42
CA VAL A 610 -3.47 -23.77 10.73
C VAL A 610 -3.59 -23.22 12.15
N VAL A 611 -4.25 -22.07 12.31
CA VAL A 611 -4.56 -21.54 13.65
C VAL A 611 -5.84 -22.20 14.15
N ASP A 612 -5.74 -23.14 15.08
CA ASP A 612 -6.86 -23.92 15.58
C ASP A 612 -6.89 -24.09 17.13
N ILE A 613 -7.68 -25.05 17.59
CA ILE A 613 -7.86 -25.30 19.02
C ILE A 613 -6.60 -25.83 19.71
N LYS A 614 -5.65 -26.41 18.97
CA LYS A 614 -4.37 -26.86 19.51
C LYS A 614 -3.52 -25.66 19.91
N ASP A 615 -3.47 -24.61 19.10
CA ASP A 615 -2.71 -23.38 19.40
C ASP A 615 -3.27 -22.70 20.63
N LEU A 616 -4.60 -22.53 20.70
CA LEU A 616 -5.27 -22.07 21.91
C LEU A 616 -4.98 -22.96 23.12
N GLY A 617 -4.80 -24.26 22.90
CA GLY A 617 -4.43 -25.22 23.93
C GLY A 617 -3.02 -25.03 24.47
N PHE A 618 -2.06 -24.61 23.65
CA PHE A 618 -0.71 -24.23 24.09
C PHE A 618 -0.74 -22.86 24.78
N MET A 619 -1.43 -21.88 24.19
CA MET A 619 -1.62 -20.55 24.82
C MET A 619 -2.21 -20.66 26.21
N ALA A 620 -3.27 -21.45 26.39
CA ALA A 620 -3.93 -21.62 27.68
C ALA A 620 -3.01 -22.19 28.78
N ARG A 621 -1.95 -22.93 28.42
CA ARG A 621 -1.00 -23.52 29.38
C ARG A 621 0.10 -22.54 29.79
N ALA A 622 0.45 -21.62 28.88
CA ALA A 622 1.53 -20.65 29.04
C ALA A 622 1.02 -19.26 29.47
N LEU A 623 -0.26 -18.95 29.35
CA LEU A 623 -0.82 -17.63 29.68
C LEU A 623 -0.51 -17.22 31.13
N GLY A 624 0.07 -16.03 31.29
CA GLY A 624 0.49 -15.46 32.56
C GLY A 624 1.83 -16.00 33.08
N THR A 625 2.61 -16.68 32.22
CA THR A 625 3.99 -17.07 32.51
C THR A 625 4.97 -16.10 31.87
N ASP A 626 6.21 -16.09 32.36
CA ASP A 626 7.28 -15.24 31.86
C ASP A 626 8.60 -16.00 31.76
N LYS A 627 9.47 -15.52 30.88
CA LYS A 627 10.76 -16.12 30.51
C LYS A 627 11.72 -16.27 31.69
N TRP A 628 11.54 -15.49 32.76
CA TRP A 628 12.52 -15.34 33.82
C TRP A 628 12.16 -16.12 35.09
N ASN A 629 10.88 -16.23 35.40
CA ASN A 629 10.36 -16.77 36.65
C ASN A 629 9.72 -18.16 36.50
N PHE A 630 9.40 -18.58 35.28
CA PHE A 630 8.74 -19.86 35.01
C PHE A 630 9.68 -20.88 34.33
N PRO A 631 9.48 -22.19 34.58
CA PRO A 631 10.16 -23.23 33.83
C PRO A 631 9.79 -23.18 32.35
N HIS A 632 10.74 -23.43 31.45
CA HIS A 632 10.49 -23.42 30.00
C HIS A 632 9.90 -24.77 29.53
N GLY A 633 8.89 -24.73 28.66
CA GLY A 633 8.27 -25.91 28.06
C GLY A 633 6.79 -25.72 27.69
N THR A 634 6.13 -26.79 27.25
CA THR A 634 4.75 -26.76 26.71
C THR A 634 3.68 -27.27 27.69
N GLY A 635 4.06 -27.50 28.95
CA GLY A 635 3.19 -27.94 30.04
C GLY A 635 2.49 -26.77 30.76
N TRP A 636 1.63 -27.09 31.73
CA TRP A 636 0.95 -26.08 32.53
C TRP A 636 1.90 -25.28 33.42
N ASN A 637 1.73 -23.95 33.43
CA ASN A 637 2.60 -23.00 34.17
C ASN A 637 4.06 -23.11 33.72
N GLN A 638 4.28 -23.32 32.42
CA GLN A 638 5.59 -23.26 31.79
C GLN A 638 5.59 -22.14 30.75
N TYR A 639 6.67 -21.35 30.72
CA TYR A 639 6.89 -20.39 29.65
C TYR A 639 7.19 -21.14 28.36
N ASN A 640 6.40 -20.85 27.33
CA ASN A 640 6.58 -21.38 25.99
C ASN A 640 6.97 -20.21 25.09
N GLU A 641 8.18 -20.23 24.55
CA GLU A 641 8.66 -19.17 23.65
C GLU A 641 7.82 -19.08 22.37
N ASP A 642 7.25 -20.19 21.92
CA ASP A 642 6.32 -20.25 20.78
C ASP A 642 4.94 -19.62 21.07
N CYS A 643 4.69 -19.18 22.31
CA CYS A 643 3.48 -18.47 22.70
C CYS A 643 3.71 -16.96 22.93
N ASP A 644 4.96 -16.48 22.82
CA ASP A 644 5.38 -15.09 23.05
C ASP A 644 5.70 -14.48 21.67
N PHE A 645 4.66 -13.95 21.02
CA PHE A 645 4.72 -13.53 19.62
C PHE A 645 5.31 -12.12 19.44
N ASP A 646 5.20 -11.27 20.45
CA ASP A 646 5.81 -9.94 20.43
C ASP A 646 7.25 -9.91 20.96
N GLY A 647 7.69 -11.01 21.59
CA GLY A 647 9.05 -11.25 22.04
C GLY A 647 9.42 -10.45 23.28
N ASP A 648 8.45 -9.94 24.04
CA ASP A 648 8.69 -9.14 25.24
C ASP A 648 9.14 -9.98 26.46
N GLY A 649 8.99 -11.31 26.36
CA GLY A 649 9.37 -12.27 27.39
C GLY A 649 8.23 -12.69 28.31
N ASP A 650 7.03 -12.16 28.13
CA ASP A 650 5.81 -12.51 28.83
C ASP A 650 4.84 -13.21 27.85
N VAL A 651 4.04 -14.15 28.34
CA VAL A 651 2.93 -14.72 27.54
C VAL A 651 1.63 -14.17 28.09
N ASP A 652 1.03 -13.21 27.40
CA ASP A 652 -0.04 -12.40 27.97
C ASP A 652 -1.29 -12.25 27.08
N LEU A 653 -2.10 -11.22 27.34
CA LEU A 653 -3.33 -10.99 26.59
C LEU A 653 -3.06 -10.61 25.14
N ASP A 654 -1.97 -9.89 24.86
CA ASP A 654 -1.62 -9.42 23.53
C ASP A 654 -1.26 -10.63 22.63
N ASP A 655 -0.55 -11.62 23.15
CA ASP A 655 -0.31 -12.89 22.45
C ASP A 655 -1.59 -13.70 22.21
N LEU A 656 -2.42 -13.81 23.25
CA LEU A 656 -3.67 -14.57 23.17
C LEU A 656 -4.62 -13.98 22.12
N VAL A 657 -4.63 -12.65 21.99
CA VAL A 657 -5.43 -11.93 21.01
C VAL A 657 -5.01 -12.31 19.59
N THR A 658 -3.70 -12.48 19.33
CA THR A 658 -3.17 -12.91 18.03
C THR A 658 -3.79 -14.25 17.59
N VAL A 659 -3.76 -15.28 18.44
CA VAL A 659 -4.36 -16.59 18.11
C VAL A 659 -5.89 -16.49 17.99
N THR A 660 -6.53 -15.71 18.86
CA THR A 660 -8.00 -15.65 18.92
C THR A 660 -8.62 -14.94 17.72
N ILE A 661 -8.02 -13.82 17.25
CA ILE A 661 -8.50 -13.08 16.08
C ILE A 661 -8.27 -13.86 14.78
N ASN A 662 -7.21 -14.68 14.76
CA ASN A 662 -6.81 -15.46 13.59
C ASN A 662 -7.35 -16.90 13.60
N TYR A 663 -8.21 -17.27 14.56
CA TYR A 663 -8.75 -18.63 14.64
C TYR A 663 -9.41 -19.07 13.32
N GLY A 664 -8.98 -20.22 12.81
CA GLY A 664 -9.42 -20.78 11.53
C GLY A 664 -8.64 -20.30 10.30
N LYS A 665 -7.66 -19.39 10.46
CA LYS A 665 -6.76 -19.01 9.38
C LYS A 665 -5.83 -20.16 9.03
N THR A 666 -5.47 -20.23 7.75
CA THR A 666 -4.51 -21.16 7.18
C THR A 666 -3.41 -20.38 6.49
N MET A 667 -2.20 -20.94 6.42
CA MET A 667 -1.07 -20.31 5.72
C MET A 667 -1.33 -20.16 4.21
N GLY A 668 -2.16 -21.06 3.64
CA GLY A 668 -2.58 -21.06 2.22
C GLY A 668 -4.07 -21.14 1.99
#